data_AF-A0A8M1KNS5-F1
#
_entry.id   AF-A0A8M1KNS5-F1
#
_cell.length_a   1.000
_cell.length_b   1.000
_cell.length_c   1.000
_cell.angle_alpha   90.00
_cell.angle_beta   90.00
_cell.angle_gamma   90.00
#
_symmetry.space_group_name_H-M   'P 1'
#
loop_
_entity.id
_entity.type
_entity.pdbx_description
1 polymer ?
#
loop_
_entity_poly.entity_id
_entity_poly.type
_entity_poly.pdbx_seq_one_letter_code
_entity_poly.pdbx_strand_id
1 'polypeptide(L)'
;MASCLVPDFPAVLLALEHLGELEKQLKDEDVSFSQEASHHLREIATAIKALEASRKAVHEQLEVETIESSKVRHQVLRIRDEVVYEITDGVAAARDVNATQLNQLQDELKNLMEEIESMEVKRGLLEGQNALLYPERARVKQNHENVISLLNFQLAEKASKQILLNEKMNEIEDVKAKIACVEIIRADLLNELTQERNMFNEAKNILEAQIEQCENRIQQQKKNIGQIRRELDNLTNDLQEKEDREADHRNTIYQVGLIITRLTSTKNKLKDQLAEEIRKSVKLEQNRVVLEQELAELTETFRKREELLQQSIIETKEEIEQSLLMNAIHLASVTRLTDHFNIQRKLEDDTMGEHSAMARRLEWSKLRLDERFASIAKYKLEIKEMEEGMRQLNETTVVNSDLFKRNLEEMKVQLAKEKKIRAAYEAERQELCHSLENLKVAHKGHMREVNEAIEQTKARSLELREEQEEKLQDHVLIGSLIERLKMTVANTVEATKAMEVSYAVEMQQLEEEAEALTEQRLELEELLSAVESVLGGVEGEFDVAQTRHQTLTKDTTDLKHRKMQLELCIQDTQINTALILKPKEELKQELVDLRRRHMEVLKFQGEQLSETEKVIYENGLMLEQVNRENCRLHVCIEQMKEGIFNAKQDKDRHTQETEWLSEEVRSLFQSLVDAWVNDIVVTKASIF
;
A
#
# COMPACT_ATOMS: atom_id res chain seq x y z
N MET A 1 149.48 -31.83 -48.08
CA MET A 1 150.00 -31.51 -49.43
C MET A 1 150.68 -32.76 -49.96
N ALA A 2 149.95 -33.55 -50.75
CA ALA A 2 150.55 -34.70 -51.44
C ALA A 2 151.36 -34.14 -52.62
N SER A 3 152.66 -34.36 -52.60
CA SER A 3 153.54 -34.06 -53.73
C SER A 3 153.09 -34.95 -54.91
N CYS A 4 152.41 -34.34 -55.88
CA CYS A 4 152.05 -35.00 -57.13
C CYS A 4 153.31 -34.99 -58.00
N LEU A 5 154.09 -36.07 -57.95
CA LEU A 5 155.35 -36.17 -58.70
C LEU A 5 155.05 -36.19 -60.21
N VAL A 6 155.08 -35.03 -60.85
CA VAL A 6 154.97 -34.92 -62.31
C VAL A 6 156.26 -35.47 -62.94
N PRO A 7 156.20 -36.52 -63.78
CA PRO A 7 157.39 -37.06 -64.44
C PRO A 7 158.02 -36.04 -65.38
N ASP A 8 159.35 -36.08 -65.52
CA ASP A 8 160.08 -35.27 -66.48
C ASP A 8 159.58 -35.53 -67.91
N PHE A 9 159.42 -34.47 -68.71
CA PHE A 9 158.95 -34.63 -70.07
C PHE A 9 159.99 -35.44 -70.88
N PRO A 10 159.63 -36.59 -71.48
CA PRO A 10 160.60 -37.51 -72.08
C PRO A 10 161.46 -36.87 -73.18
N ALA A 11 160.89 -35.94 -73.95
CA ALA A 11 161.61 -35.22 -74.99
C ALA A 11 162.63 -34.21 -74.42
N VAL A 12 162.39 -33.67 -73.21
CA VAL A 12 163.33 -32.79 -72.51
C VAL A 12 164.52 -33.59 -71.96
N LEU A 13 164.26 -34.77 -71.39
CA LEU A 13 165.34 -35.68 -70.96
C LEU A 13 166.25 -36.05 -72.13
N LEU A 14 165.66 -36.47 -73.25
CA LEU A 14 166.40 -36.78 -74.49
C LEU A 14 167.18 -35.57 -75.03
N ALA A 15 166.59 -34.37 -75.01
CA ALA A 15 167.27 -33.15 -75.44
C ALA A 15 168.46 -32.80 -74.53
N LEU A 16 168.32 -32.96 -73.21
CA LEU A 16 169.42 -32.74 -72.26
C LEU A 16 170.54 -33.78 -72.43
N GLU A 17 170.17 -35.03 -72.75
CA GLU A 17 171.11 -36.11 -73.02
C GLU A 17 171.91 -35.83 -74.30
N HIS A 18 171.23 -35.49 -75.41
CA HIS A 18 171.88 -35.10 -76.66
C HIS A 18 172.74 -33.84 -76.52
N LEU A 19 172.30 -32.82 -75.75
CA LEU A 19 173.11 -31.63 -75.48
C LEU A 19 174.38 -31.98 -74.67
N GLY A 20 174.29 -32.93 -73.74
CA GLY A 20 175.43 -33.44 -72.99
C GLY A 20 176.39 -34.26 -73.85
N GLU A 21 175.88 -35.03 -74.80
CA GLU A 21 176.69 -35.75 -75.79
C GLU A 21 177.41 -34.80 -76.76
N LEU A 22 176.72 -33.77 -77.25
CA LEU A 22 177.31 -32.67 -78.04
C LEU A 22 178.38 -31.92 -77.25
N GLU A 23 178.15 -31.62 -75.96
CA GLU A 23 179.15 -31.00 -75.09
C GLU A 23 180.40 -31.88 -74.93
N LYS A 24 180.25 -33.21 -74.86
CA LYS A 24 181.38 -34.16 -74.82
C LYS A 24 182.14 -34.19 -76.14
N GLN A 25 181.44 -34.32 -77.27
CA GLN A 25 182.07 -34.36 -78.60
C GLN A 25 182.89 -33.09 -78.89
N LEU A 26 182.38 -31.91 -78.52
CA LEU A 26 183.09 -30.63 -78.68
C LEU A 26 184.31 -30.45 -77.77
N LYS A 27 184.44 -31.23 -76.68
CA LYS A 27 185.63 -31.22 -75.82
C LYS A 27 186.71 -32.20 -76.29
N ASP A 28 186.31 -33.28 -76.97
CA ASP A 28 187.22 -34.32 -77.46
C ASP A 28 187.79 -34.01 -78.85
N GLU A 29 187.08 -33.22 -79.66
CA GLU A 29 187.63 -32.64 -80.89
C GLU A 29 188.32 -31.31 -80.56
N ASP A 30 189.66 -31.32 -80.56
CA ASP A 30 190.57 -30.22 -80.19
C ASP A 30 190.51 -29.03 -81.20
N VAL A 31 189.32 -28.49 -81.40
CA VAL A 31 188.98 -27.41 -82.34
C VAL A 31 188.88 -26.11 -81.55
N SER A 32 189.58 -25.07 -82.03
CA SER A 32 189.75 -23.76 -81.38
C SER A 32 188.46 -22.95 -81.13
N PHE A 33 187.29 -23.50 -81.47
CA PHE A 33 185.96 -22.96 -81.16
C PHE A 33 185.23 -23.72 -80.02
N SER A 34 185.90 -24.62 -79.31
CA SER A 34 185.28 -25.56 -78.34
C SER A 34 184.75 -24.93 -77.04
N GLN A 35 185.32 -23.81 -76.57
CA GLN A 35 185.03 -23.30 -75.22
C GLN A 35 183.74 -22.48 -75.14
N GLU A 36 183.47 -21.59 -76.11
CA GLU A 36 182.23 -20.80 -76.19
C GLU A 36 181.02 -21.67 -76.57
N ALA A 37 181.20 -22.62 -77.49
CA ALA A 37 180.16 -23.58 -77.86
C ALA A 37 179.75 -24.46 -76.65
N SER A 38 180.72 -24.94 -75.86
CA SER A 38 180.43 -25.70 -74.62
C SER A 38 179.73 -24.85 -73.56
N HIS A 39 180.04 -23.55 -73.45
CA HIS A 39 179.35 -22.63 -72.54
C HIS A 39 177.87 -22.46 -72.93
N HIS A 40 177.59 -22.16 -74.20
CA HIS A 40 176.23 -21.98 -74.67
C HIS A 40 175.40 -23.28 -74.58
N LEU A 41 175.98 -24.44 -74.87
CA LEU A 41 175.29 -25.72 -74.68
C LEU A 41 174.93 -25.96 -73.20
N ARG A 42 175.81 -25.58 -72.26
CA ARG A 42 175.54 -25.69 -70.82
C ARG A 42 174.46 -24.70 -70.37
N GLU A 43 174.48 -23.47 -70.87
CA GLU A 43 173.43 -22.48 -70.60
C GLU A 43 172.07 -22.90 -71.18
N ILE A 44 172.05 -23.49 -72.38
CA ILE A 44 170.85 -24.06 -72.97
C ILE A 44 170.35 -25.22 -72.10
N ALA A 45 171.23 -26.11 -71.65
CA ALA A 45 170.86 -27.21 -70.75
C ALA A 45 170.34 -26.73 -69.39
N THR A 46 170.92 -25.68 -68.79
CA THR A 46 170.41 -25.11 -67.53
C THR A 46 169.09 -24.36 -67.74
N ALA A 47 168.93 -23.64 -68.84
CA ALA A 47 167.67 -22.99 -69.21
C ALA A 47 166.57 -24.03 -69.45
N ILE A 48 166.86 -25.13 -70.14
CA ILE A 48 165.92 -26.25 -70.34
C ILE A 48 165.54 -26.90 -69.00
N LYS A 49 166.50 -27.14 -68.09
CA LYS A 49 166.22 -27.63 -66.74
C LYS A 49 165.34 -26.67 -65.93
N ALA A 50 165.62 -25.36 -66.01
CA ALA A 50 164.82 -24.34 -65.35
C ALA A 50 163.40 -24.26 -65.93
N LEU A 51 163.27 -24.38 -67.26
CA LEU A 51 161.99 -24.42 -67.95
C LEU A 51 161.18 -25.67 -67.58
N GLU A 52 161.82 -26.83 -67.47
CA GLU A 52 161.17 -28.08 -67.04
C GLU A 52 160.75 -28.03 -65.56
N ALA A 53 161.58 -27.46 -64.69
CA ALA A 53 161.21 -27.21 -63.30
C ALA A 53 160.01 -26.24 -63.18
N SER A 54 160.00 -25.18 -63.98
CA SER A 54 158.87 -24.24 -64.07
C SER A 54 157.61 -24.91 -64.62
N ARG A 55 157.72 -25.72 -65.69
CA ARG A 55 156.62 -26.53 -66.22
C ARG A 55 156.02 -27.42 -65.14
N LYS A 56 156.86 -28.17 -64.41
CA LYS A 56 156.41 -29.04 -63.31
C LYS A 56 155.67 -28.26 -62.23
N ALA A 57 156.23 -27.15 -61.74
CA ALA A 57 155.60 -26.34 -60.71
C ALA A 57 154.22 -25.81 -61.16
N VAL A 58 154.11 -25.33 -62.40
CA VAL A 58 152.82 -24.89 -62.97
C VAL A 58 151.84 -26.05 -63.12
N HIS A 59 152.31 -27.23 -63.52
CA HIS A 59 151.45 -28.40 -63.70
C HIS A 59 150.94 -28.96 -62.35
N GLU A 60 151.80 -29.00 -61.33
CA GLU A 60 151.42 -29.36 -59.96
C GLU A 60 150.40 -28.35 -59.41
N GLN A 61 150.62 -27.04 -59.63
CA GLN A 61 149.66 -26.01 -59.22
C GLN A 61 148.32 -26.15 -59.96
N LEU A 62 148.34 -26.44 -61.27
CA LEU A 62 147.13 -26.71 -62.05
C LEU A 62 146.38 -27.94 -61.52
N GLU A 63 147.08 -28.99 -61.13
CA GLU A 63 146.49 -30.21 -60.57
C GLU A 63 145.83 -29.93 -59.21
N VAL A 64 146.51 -29.18 -58.33
CA VAL A 64 145.93 -28.73 -57.05
C VAL A 64 144.68 -27.88 -57.28
N GLU A 65 144.74 -26.89 -58.17
CA GLU A 65 143.58 -26.06 -58.52
C GLU A 65 142.45 -26.88 -59.16
N THR A 66 142.78 -27.91 -59.94
CA THR A 66 141.78 -28.81 -60.53
C THR A 66 141.08 -29.65 -59.45
N ILE A 67 141.83 -30.15 -58.46
CA ILE A 67 141.28 -30.91 -57.33
C ILE A 67 140.42 -30.00 -56.45
N GLU A 68 140.90 -28.81 -56.08
CA GLU A 68 140.14 -27.85 -55.28
C GLU A 68 138.90 -27.35 -56.05
N SER A 69 139.00 -27.10 -57.36
CA SER A 69 137.84 -26.78 -58.22
C SER A 69 136.83 -27.93 -58.23
N SER A 70 137.28 -29.19 -58.31
CA SER A 70 136.41 -30.36 -58.24
C SER A 70 135.72 -30.50 -56.88
N LYS A 71 136.45 -30.24 -55.78
CA LYS A 71 135.91 -30.26 -54.42
C LYS A 71 134.87 -29.17 -54.20
N VAL A 72 135.14 -27.94 -54.66
CA VAL A 72 134.16 -26.84 -54.64
C VAL A 72 132.93 -27.21 -55.47
N ARG A 73 133.12 -27.79 -56.66
CA ARG A 73 131.99 -28.24 -57.51
C ARG A 73 131.13 -29.28 -56.81
N HIS A 74 131.72 -30.27 -56.15
CA HIS A 74 130.96 -31.25 -55.36
C HIS A 74 130.25 -30.62 -54.16
N GLN A 75 130.87 -29.69 -53.45
CA GLN A 75 130.23 -28.96 -52.35
C GLN A 75 129.05 -28.12 -52.84
N VAL A 76 129.21 -27.41 -53.96
CA VAL A 76 128.13 -26.62 -54.58
C VAL A 76 126.99 -27.52 -55.03
N LEU A 77 127.28 -28.67 -55.64
CA LEU A 77 126.24 -29.64 -56.01
C LEU A 77 125.52 -30.19 -54.77
N ARG A 78 126.25 -30.56 -53.72
CA ARG A 78 125.67 -31.06 -52.47
C ARG A 78 124.77 -30.02 -51.80
N ILE A 79 125.24 -28.77 -51.67
CA ILE A 79 124.45 -27.67 -51.10
C ILE A 79 123.22 -27.39 -51.97
N ARG A 80 123.34 -27.42 -53.31
CA ARG A 80 122.20 -27.28 -54.21
C ARG A 80 121.16 -28.37 -53.94
N ASP A 81 121.57 -29.63 -53.85
CA ASP A 81 120.67 -30.75 -53.61
C ASP A 81 120.01 -30.66 -52.22
N GLU A 82 120.77 -30.28 -51.18
CA GLU A 82 120.27 -30.01 -49.82
C GLU A 82 119.23 -28.88 -49.82
N VAL A 83 119.52 -27.74 -50.49
CA VAL A 83 118.59 -26.60 -50.60
C VAL A 83 117.34 -26.98 -51.38
N VAL A 84 117.47 -27.71 -52.49
CA VAL A 84 116.30 -28.19 -53.25
C VAL A 84 115.46 -29.12 -52.37
N TYR A 85 116.09 -30.04 -51.63
CA TYR A 85 115.40 -30.92 -50.71
C TYR A 85 114.64 -30.15 -49.63
N GLU A 86 115.29 -29.22 -48.92
CA GLU A 86 114.66 -28.38 -47.89
C GLU A 86 113.50 -27.53 -48.43
N ILE A 87 113.65 -26.94 -49.63
CA ILE A 87 112.56 -26.19 -50.27
C ILE A 87 111.40 -27.13 -50.61
N THR A 88 111.68 -28.32 -51.16
CA THR A 88 110.60 -29.27 -51.49
C THR A 88 109.88 -29.79 -50.26
N ASP A 89 110.62 -30.06 -49.17
CA ASP A 89 110.07 -30.50 -47.89
C ASP A 89 109.25 -29.39 -47.23
N GLY A 90 109.76 -28.15 -47.20
CA GLY A 90 109.04 -26.98 -46.71
C GLY A 90 107.77 -26.68 -47.51
N VAL A 91 107.81 -26.83 -48.83
CA VAL A 91 106.62 -26.69 -49.69
C VAL A 91 105.62 -27.81 -49.44
N ALA A 92 106.06 -29.05 -49.25
CA ALA A 92 105.20 -30.18 -48.90
C ALA A 92 104.52 -29.95 -47.54
N ALA A 93 105.29 -29.59 -46.51
CA ALA A 93 104.76 -29.27 -45.19
C ALA A 93 103.77 -28.09 -45.22
N ALA A 94 104.05 -27.02 -45.99
CA ALA A 94 103.12 -25.90 -46.15
C ALA A 94 101.83 -26.30 -46.88
N ARG A 95 101.91 -27.20 -47.88
CA ARG A 95 100.74 -27.76 -48.55
C ARG A 95 99.92 -28.64 -47.62
N ASP A 96 100.57 -29.46 -46.80
CA ASP A 96 99.88 -30.31 -45.83
C ASP A 96 99.20 -29.47 -44.75
N VAL A 97 99.87 -28.44 -44.22
CA VAL A 97 99.25 -27.49 -43.27
C VAL A 97 98.07 -26.77 -43.93
N ASN A 98 98.21 -26.28 -45.15
CA ASN A 98 97.10 -25.61 -45.85
C ASN A 98 95.94 -26.59 -46.12
N ALA A 99 96.22 -27.82 -46.54
CA ALA A 99 95.20 -28.85 -46.75
C ALA A 99 94.47 -29.19 -45.45
N THR A 100 95.19 -29.34 -44.33
CA THR A 100 94.56 -29.58 -43.01
C THR A 100 93.71 -28.39 -42.56
N GLN A 101 94.16 -27.16 -42.74
CA GLN A 101 93.39 -25.95 -42.43
C GLN A 101 92.15 -25.81 -43.31
N LEU A 102 92.27 -26.08 -44.62
CA LEU A 102 91.13 -26.06 -45.54
C LEU A 102 90.10 -27.12 -45.16
N ASN A 103 90.54 -28.34 -44.81
CA ASN A 103 89.64 -29.40 -44.35
C ASN A 103 88.96 -29.02 -43.03
N GLN A 104 89.70 -28.45 -42.07
CA GLN A 104 89.13 -27.95 -40.82
C GLN A 104 88.06 -26.89 -41.06
N LEU A 105 88.34 -25.89 -41.91
CA LEU A 105 87.37 -24.86 -42.26
C LEU A 105 86.16 -25.43 -43.01
N GLN A 106 86.34 -26.43 -43.87
CA GLN A 106 85.23 -27.12 -44.53
C GLN A 106 84.36 -27.88 -43.54
N ASP A 107 84.97 -28.58 -42.58
CA ASP A 107 84.25 -29.29 -41.53
C ASP A 107 83.51 -28.33 -40.58
N GLU A 108 84.14 -27.21 -40.19
CA GLU A 108 83.49 -26.15 -39.40
C GLU A 108 82.32 -25.52 -40.14
N LEU A 109 82.48 -25.23 -41.44
CA LEU A 109 81.41 -24.66 -42.27
C LEU A 109 80.25 -25.64 -42.42
N LYS A 110 80.55 -26.93 -42.59
CA LYS A 110 79.53 -27.98 -42.65
C LYS A 110 78.78 -28.09 -41.32
N ASN A 111 79.48 -28.10 -40.20
CA ASN A 111 78.85 -28.13 -38.87
C ASN A 111 77.96 -26.91 -38.63
N LEU A 112 78.41 -25.72 -39.01
CA LEU A 112 77.60 -24.49 -38.91
C LEU A 112 76.37 -24.54 -39.81
N MET A 113 76.47 -25.09 -41.02
CA MET A 113 75.31 -25.29 -41.89
C MET A 113 74.29 -26.26 -41.27
N GLU A 114 74.75 -27.39 -40.75
CA GLU A 114 73.88 -28.37 -40.06
C GLU A 114 73.21 -27.72 -38.82
N GLU A 115 73.93 -26.90 -38.07
CA GLU A 115 73.38 -26.17 -36.93
C GLU A 115 72.32 -25.15 -37.37
N ILE A 116 72.58 -24.36 -38.42
CA ILE A 116 71.62 -23.42 -39.00
C ILE A 116 70.36 -24.15 -39.42
N GLU A 117 70.46 -25.23 -40.20
CA GLU A 117 69.31 -26.03 -40.63
C GLU A 117 68.51 -26.56 -39.44
N SER A 118 69.19 -27.07 -38.40
CA SER A 118 68.52 -27.55 -37.19
C SER A 118 67.76 -26.44 -36.46
N MET A 119 68.32 -25.22 -36.43
CA MET A 119 67.71 -24.06 -35.80
C MET A 119 66.53 -23.52 -36.61
N GLU A 120 66.59 -23.59 -37.94
CA GLU A 120 65.47 -23.23 -38.81
C GLU A 120 64.30 -24.19 -38.67
N VAL A 121 64.56 -25.49 -38.61
CA VAL A 121 63.54 -26.51 -38.32
C VAL A 121 62.89 -26.24 -36.96
N LYS A 122 63.71 -25.94 -35.93
CA LYS A 122 63.22 -25.60 -34.59
C LYS A 122 62.38 -24.33 -34.58
N ARG A 123 62.81 -23.29 -35.31
CA ARG A 123 62.05 -22.04 -35.49
C ARG A 123 60.68 -22.33 -36.11
N GLY A 124 60.63 -23.09 -37.20
CA GLY A 124 59.38 -23.44 -37.86
C GLY A 124 58.42 -24.23 -36.96
N LEU A 125 58.95 -25.15 -36.14
CA LEU A 125 58.13 -25.90 -35.18
C LEU A 125 57.54 -25.00 -34.09
N LEU A 126 58.33 -24.06 -33.56
CA LEU A 126 57.86 -23.08 -32.57
C LEU A 126 56.84 -22.10 -33.16
N GLU A 127 57.05 -21.64 -34.39
CA GLU A 127 56.09 -20.81 -35.12
C GLU A 127 54.77 -21.55 -35.36
N GLY A 128 54.84 -22.82 -35.76
CA GLY A 128 53.67 -23.69 -35.91
C GLY A 128 52.91 -23.89 -34.59
N GLN A 129 53.62 -24.14 -33.49
CA GLN A 129 53.01 -24.24 -32.16
C GLN A 129 52.37 -22.91 -31.72
N ASN A 130 53.06 -21.78 -31.91
CA ASN A 130 52.53 -20.46 -31.58
C ASN A 130 51.27 -20.14 -32.40
N ALA A 131 51.26 -20.48 -33.69
CA ALA A 131 50.09 -20.29 -34.55
C ALA A 131 48.85 -21.06 -34.07
N LEU A 132 49.03 -22.20 -33.38
CA LEU A 132 47.94 -22.96 -32.76
C LEU A 132 47.55 -22.39 -31.38
N LEU A 133 48.53 -21.99 -30.57
CA LEU A 133 48.32 -21.48 -29.22
C LEU A 133 47.63 -20.11 -29.19
N TYR A 134 47.88 -19.21 -30.16
CA TYR A 134 47.24 -17.89 -30.19
C TYR A 134 45.71 -17.97 -30.33
N PRO A 135 45.14 -18.71 -31.30
CA PRO A 135 43.70 -18.95 -31.39
C PRO A 135 43.14 -19.62 -30.14
N GLU A 136 43.85 -20.60 -29.57
CA GLU A 136 43.39 -21.29 -28.37
C GLU A 136 43.32 -20.34 -27.17
N ARG A 137 44.35 -19.50 -26.98
CA ARG A 137 44.35 -18.44 -25.97
C ARG A 137 43.22 -17.44 -26.20
N ALA A 138 42.96 -17.04 -27.44
CA ALA A 138 41.86 -16.13 -27.75
C ALA A 138 40.49 -16.76 -27.43
N ARG A 139 40.30 -18.03 -27.78
CA ARG A 139 39.10 -18.81 -27.45
C ARG A 139 38.91 -18.94 -25.94
N VAL A 140 39.96 -19.30 -25.20
CA VAL A 140 39.92 -19.41 -23.74
C VAL A 140 39.60 -18.05 -23.10
N LYS A 141 40.23 -16.97 -23.59
CA LYS A 141 39.94 -15.61 -23.12
C LYS A 141 38.49 -15.22 -23.36
N GLN A 142 37.95 -15.47 -24.56
CA GLN A 142 36.56 -15.19 -24.88
C GLN A 142 35.60 -16.02 -24.03
N ASN A 143 35.88 -17.31 -23.83
CA ASN A 143 35.09 -18.16 -22.95
C ASN A 143 35.11 -17.65 -21.51
N HIS A 144 36.28 -17.21 -21.01
CA HIS A 144 36.41 -16.62 -19.69
C HIS A 144 35.61 -15.32 -19.55
N GLU A 145 35.68 -14.41 -20.53
CA GLU A 145 34.88 -13.18 -20.58
C GLU A 145 33.37 -13.48 -20.63
N ASN A 146 32.96 -14.52 -21.35
CA ASN A 146 31.56 -14.98 -21.38
C ASN A 146 31.12 -15.51 -20.00
N VAL A 147 31.97 -16.28 -19.31
CA VAL A 147 31.68 -16.78 -17.96
C VAL A 147 31.60 -15.62 -16.96
N ILE A 148 32.52 -14.65 -17.03
CA ILE A 148 32.49 -13.46 -16.18
C ILE A 148 31.21 -12.64 -16.42
N SER A 149 30.84 -12.41 -17.68
CA SER A 149 29.63 -11.64 -18.00
C SER A 149 28.36 -12.35 -17.52
N LEU A 150 28.28 -13.68 -17.68
CA LEU A 150 27.18 -14.48 -17.13
C LEU A 150 27.14 -14.43 -15.59
N LEU A 151 28.29 -14.54 -14.93
CA LEU A 151 28.37 -14.46 -13.47
C LEU A 151 27.95 -13.07 -12.97
N ASN A 152 28.40 -11.99 -13.62
CA ASN A 152 28.00 -10.63 -13.28
C ASN A 152 26.49 -10.42 -13.47
N PHE A 153 25.92 -10.96 -14.54
CA PHE A 153 24.47 -10.95 -14.75
C PHE A 153 23.73 -11.68 -13.62
N GLN A 154 24.16 -12.89 -13.27
CA GLN A 154 23.56 -13.66 -12.17
C GLN A 154 23.71 -12.97 -10.80
N LEU A 155 24.85 -12.32 -10.54
CA LEU A 155 25.06 -11.54 -9.32
C LEU A 155 24.17 -10.30 -9.28
N ALA A 156 23.99 -9.60 -10.41
CA ALA A 156 23.07 -8.47 -10.51
C ALA A 156 21.61 -8.92 -10.33
N GLU A 157 21.20 -10.04 -10.93
CA GLU A 157 19.87 -10.60 -10.74
C GLU A 157 19.64 -11.04 -9.29
N LYS A 158 20.64 -11.67 -8.65
CA LYS A 158 20.60 -12.03 -7.24
C LYS A 158 20.48 -10.80 -6.34
N ALA A 159 21.24 -9.74 -6.61
CA ALA A 159 21.16 -8.48 -5.87
C ALA A 159 19.78 -7.83 -6.04
N SER A 160 19.24 -7.80 -7.26
CA SER A 160 17.90 -7.28 -7.54
C SER A 160 16.81 -8.08 -6.82
N LYS A 161 16.87 -9.42 -6.86
CA LYS A 161 15.95 -10.29 -6.10
C LYS A 161 16.08 -10.09 -4.60
N GLN A 162 17.28 -9.87 -4.08
CA GLN A 162 17.51 -9.58 -2.67
C GLN A 162 16.91 -8.24 -2.26
N ILE A 163 17.06 -7.20 -3.09
CA ILE A 163 16.43 -5.89 -2.86
C ILE A 163 14.91 -6.06 -2.83
N LEU A 164 14.32 -6.72 -3.83
CA LEU A 164 12.88 -6.97 -3.87
C LEU A 164 12.41 -7.79 -2.66
N LEU A 165 13.16 -8.80 -2.24
CA LEU A 165 12.84 -9.59 -1.06
C LEU A 165 12.83 -8.72 0.21
N ASN A 166 13.83 -7.86 0.38
CA ASN A 166 13.90 -6.94 1.51
C ASN A 166 12.76 -5.91 1.48
N GLU A 167 12.42 -5.37 0.31
CA GLU A 167 11.26 -4.50 0.13
C GLU A 167 9.96 -5.20 0.52
N LYS A 168 9.75 -6.44 0.08
CA LYS A 168 8.59 -7.24 0.48
C LYS A 168 8.57 -7.60 1.95
N MET A 169 9.73 -7.83 2.56
CA MET A 169 9.84 -8.08 3.99
C MET A 169 9.45 -6.83 4.80
N ASN A 170 9.92 -5.65 4.38
CA ASN A 170 9.52 -4.37 4.96
C ASN A 170 8.01 -4.11 4.78
N GLU A 171 7.45 -4.37 3.59
CA GLU A 171 6.00 -4.26 3.36
C GLU A 171 5.19 -5.17 4.32
N ILE A 172 5.67 -6.40 4.54
CA ILE A 172 5.03 -7.35 5.47
C ILE A 172 5.12 -6.83 6.91
N GLU A 173 6.26 -6.29 7.33
CA GLU A 173 6.44 -5.71 8.66
C GLU A 173 5.54 -4.49 8.87
N ASP A 174 5.44 -3.60 7.89
CA ASP A 174 4.52 -2.46 7.88
C ASP A 174 3.06 -2.90 8.02
N VAL A 175 2.65 -3.94 7.27
CA VAL A 175 1.29 -4.48 7.35
C VAL A 175 1.06 -5.13 8.72
N LYS A 176 2.02 -5.86 9.27
CA LYS A 176 1.94 -6.43 10.63
C LYS A 176 1.79 -5.34 11.68
N ALA A 177 2.56 -4.25 11.58
CA ALA A 177 2.45 -3.12 12.49
C ALA A 177 1.07 -2.45 12.39
N LYS A 178 0.53 -2.26 11.17
CA LYS A 178 -0.83 -1.75 10.95
C LYS A 178 -1.90 -2.67 11.54
N ILE A 179 -1.77 -3.99 11.37
CA ILE A 179 -2.69 -4.97 11.96
C ILE A 179 -2.66 -4.85 13.49
N ALA A 180 -1.48 -4.81 14.11
CA ALA A 180 -1.35 -4.66 15.55
C ALA A 180 -1.98 -3.36 16.06
N CYS A 181 -1.78 -2.23 15.37
CA CYS A 181 -2.45 -0.97 15.70
C CYS A 181 -3.98 -1.08 15.62
N VAL A 182 -4.51 -1.73 14.57
CA VAL A 182 -5.96 -1.96 14.42
C VAL A 182 -6.49 -2.88 15.51
N GLU A 183 -5.74 -3.90 15.92
CA GLU A 183 -6.13 -4.78 17.03
C GLU A 183 -6.20 -4.04 18.37
N ILE A 184 -5.25 -3.13 18.63
CA ILE A 184 -5.28 -2.26 19.81
C ILE A 184 -6.51 -1.35 19.76
N ILE A 185 -6.73 -0.65 18.65
CA ILE A 185 -7.92 0.22 18.47
C ILE A 185 -9.21 -0.58 18.64
N ARG A 186 -9.27 -1.81 18.11
CA ARG A 186 -10.43 -2.68 18.27
C ARG A 186 -10.66 -3.04 19.74
N ALA A 187 -9.59 -3.36 20.48
CA ALA A 187 -9.69 -3.66 21.90
C ALA A 187 -10.15 -2.43 22.71
N ASP A 188 -9.63 -1.24 22.40
CA ASP A 188 -10.02 0.02 23.04
C ASP A 188 -11.49 0.34 22.78
N LEU A 189 -11.95 0.26 21.53
CA LEU A 189 -13.36 0.46 21.19
C LEU A 189 -14.29 -0.56 21.86
N LEU A 190 -13.84 -1.81 22.01
CA LEU A 190 -14.63 -2.86 22.66
C LEU A 190 -14.73 -2.59 24.17
N ASN A 191 -13.65 -2.08 24.79
CA ASN A 191 -13.64 -1.61 26.16
C ASN A 191 -14.56 -0.39 26.36
N GLU A 192 -14.48 0.62 25.49
CA GLU A 192 -15.37 1.79 25.51
C GLU A 192 -16.83 1.36 25.39
N LEU A 193 -17.15 0.45 24.47
CA LEU A 193 -18.52 -0.05 24.29
C LEU A 193 -19.02 -0.82 25.51
N THR A 194 -18.16 -1.61 26.17
CA THR A 194 -18.51 -2.23 27.46
C THR A 194 -18.71 -1.20 28.58
N GLN A 195 -17.91 -0.14 28.63
CA GLN A 195 -18.09 0.94 29.61
C GLN A 195 -19.40 1.69 29.38
N GLU A 196 -19.70 2.10 28.15
CA GLU A 196 -20.97 2.73 27.77
C GLU A 196 -22.16 1.84 28.11
N ARG A 197 -22.06 0.53 27.83
CA ARG A 197 -23.12 -0.43 28.18
C ARG A 197 -23.32 -0.57 29.68
N ASN A 198 -22.23 -0.51 30.47
CA ASN A 198 -22.31 -0.50 31.92
C ASN A 198 -22.93 0.80 32.46
N MET A 199 -22.50 1.96 31.97
CA MET A 199 -23.09 3.25 32.34
C MET A 199 -24.59 3.30 31.99
N PHE A 200 -24.98 2.79 30.83
CA PHE A 200 -26.38 2.68 30.43
C PHE A 200 -27.18 1.77 31.38
N ASN A 201 -26.63 0.61 31.73
CA ASN A 201 -27.27 -0.29 32.69
C ASN A 201 -27.41 0.35 34.08
N GLU A 202 -26.40 1.08 34.54
CA GLU A 202 -26.46 1.83 35.80
C GLU A 202 -27.55 2.90 35.76
N ALA A 203 -27.59 3.71 34.69
CA ALA A 203 -28.63 4.72 34.50
C ALA A 203 -30.03 4.11 34.42
N LYS A 204 -30.17 2.96 33.74
CA LYS A 204 -31.40 2.19 33.68
C LYS A 204 -31.84 1.73 35.07
N ASN A 205 -30.94 1.15 35.87
CA ASN A 205 -31.23 0.70 37.23
C ASN A 205 -31.65 1.87 38.14
N ILE A 206 -31.02 3.04 38.00
CA ILE A 206 -31.40 4.26 38.73
C ILE A 206 -32.82 4.69 38.35
N LEU A 207 -33.16 4.70 37.06
CA LEU A 207 -34.49 5.04 36.58
C LEU A 207 -35.55 4.02 37.04
N GLU A 208 -35.25 2.73 36.99
CA GLU A 208 -36.14 1.68 37.51
C GLU A 208 -36.41 1.87 39.01
N ALA A 209 -35.37 2.18 39.81
CA ALA A 209 -35.53 2.49 41.23
C ALA A 209 -36.37 3.76 41.47
N GLN A 210 -36.22 4.79 40.63
CA GLN A 210 -37.05 6.00 40.70
C GLN A 210 -38.51 5.72 40.34
N ILE A 211 -38.76 4.89 39.32
CA ILE A 211 -40.11 4.45 38.94
C ILE A 211 -40.74 3.69 40.11
N GLU A 212 -40.05 2.71 40.68
CA GLU A 212 -40.53 1.94 41.83
C GLU A 212 -40.83 2.84 43.04
N GLN A 213 -39.95 3.82 43.32
CA GLN A 213 -40.19 4.81 44.37
C GLN A 213 -41.44 5.66 44.08
N CYS A 214 -41.66 6.06 42.82
CA CYS A 214 -42.81 6.85 42.41
C CYS A 214 -44.11 6.02 42.50
N GLU A 215 -44.09 4.77 42.06
CA GLU A 215 -45.20 3.82 42.19
C GLU A 215 -45.58 3.59 43.65
N ASN A 216 -44.59 3.42 44.52
CA ASN A 216 -44.80 3.31 45.96
C ASN A 216 -45.46 4.58 46.54
N ARG A 217 -45.02 5.78 46.12
CA ARG A 217 -45.67 7.05 46.51
C ARG A 217 -47.12 7.13 46.01
N ILE A 218 -47.39 6.70 44.79
CA ILE A 218 -48.74 6.66 44.21
C ILE A 218 -49.62 5.67 44.99
N GLN A 219 -49.13 4.47 45.31
CA GLN A 219 -49.86 3.51 46.14
C GLN A 219 -50.17 4.06 47.53
N GLN A 220 -49.21 4.73 48.16
CA GLN A 220 -49.41 5.39 49.45
C GLN A 220 -50.48 6.48 49.36
N GLN A 221 -50.44 7.33 48.32
CA GLN A 221 -51.46 8.34 48.08
C GLN A 221 -52.84 7.72 47.82
N LYS A 222 -52.93 6.65 47.03
CA LYS A 222 -54.20 5.92 46.81
C LYS A 222 -54.78 5.38 48.12
N LYS A 223 -53.95 4.83 49.02
CA LYS A 223 -54.39 4.39 50.36
C LYS A 223 -54.92 5.56 51.19
N ASN A 224 -54.22 6.70 51.20
CA ASN A 224 -54.64 7.90 51.93
C ASN A 224 -55.96 8.47 51.36
N ILE A 225 -56.08 8.60 50.04
CA ILE A 225 -57.34 9.04 49.39
C ILE A 225 -58.48 8.07 49.73
N GLY A 226 -58.20 6.76 49.77
CA GLY A 226 -59.18 5.76 50.19
C GLY A 226 -59.56 5.82 51.67
N GLN A 227 -58.70 6.35 52.55
CA GLN A 227 -59.04 6.65 53.94
C GLN A 227 -59.91 7.91 54.01
N ILE A 228 -59.50 8.99 53.34
CA ILE A 228 -60.26 10.26 53.29
C ILE A 228 -61.66 10.03 52.71
N ARG A 229 -61.80 9.22 51.64
CA ARG A 229 -63.12 8.85 51.11
C ARG A 229 -63.99 8.14 52.14
N ARG A 230 -63.44 7.19 52.91
CA ARG A 230 -64.19 6.52 53.97
C ARG A 230 -64.61 7.47 55.09
N GLU A 231 -63.74 8.40 55.45
CA GLU A 231 -64.08 9.47 56.41
C GLU A 231 -65.17 10.40 55.87
N LEU A 232 -65.11 10.75 54.58
CA LEU A 232 -66.12 11.56 53.91
C LEU A 232 -67.47 10.83 53.82
N ASP A 233 -67.47 9.54 53.48
CA ASP A 233 -68.67 8.70 53.42
C ASP A 233 -69.32 8.61 54.82
N ASN A 234 -68.51 8.44 55.87
CA ASN A 234 -68.99 8.45 57.25
C ASN A 234 -69.60 9.82 57.64
N LEU A 235 -68.94 10.93 57.30
CA LEU A 235 -69.48 12.27 57.54
C LEU A 235 -70.75 12.56 56.74
N THR A 236 -70.85 12.02 55.53
CA THR A 236 -72.04 12.14 54.67
C THR A 236 -73.21 11.34 55.26
N ASN A 237 -72.95 10.14 55.79
CA ASN A 237 -73.95 9.36 56.51
C ASN A 237 -74.39 10.05 57.81
N ASP A 238 -73.45 10.63 58.56
CA ASP A 238 -73.76 11.42 59.76
C ASP A 238 -74.62 12.65 59.42
N LEU A 239 -74.33 13.34 58.30
CA LEU A 239 -75.13 14.46 57.81
C LEU A 239 -76.54 14.00 57.43
N GLN A 240 -76.67 12.90 56.69
CA GLN A 240 -77.96 12.32 56.33
C GLN A 240 -78.79 11.98 57.57
N GLU A 241 -78.19 11.36 58.60
CA GLU A 241 -78.87 11.11 59.88
C GLU A 241 -79.32 12.41 60.58
N LYS A 242 -78.55 13.50 60.46
CA LYS A 242 -78.94 14.80 61.04
C LYS A 242 -80.05 15.46 60.25
N GLU A 243 -80.03 15.35 58.92
CA GLU A 243 -81.10 15.81 58.04
C GLU A 243 -82.41 15.04 58.28
N ASP A 244 -82.34 13.73 58.47
CA ASP A 244 -83.50 12.88 58.80
C ASP A 244 -84.09 13.27 60.18
N ARG A 245 -83.24 13.51 61.19
CA ARG A 245 -83.68 14.05 62.49
C ARG A 245 -84.30 15.44 62.37
N GLU A 246 -83.79 16.29 61.48
CA GLU A 246 -84.35 17.61 61.22
C GLU A 246 -85.71 17.53 60.51
N ALA A 247 -85.88 16.56 59.60
CA ALA A 247 -87.17 16.26 58.97
C ALA A 247 -88.20 15.77 59.99
N ASP A 248 -87.79 14.91 60.93
CA ASP A 248 -88.62 14.50 62.07
C ASP A 248 -89.00 15.70 62.96
N HIS A 249 -88.05 16.58 63.25
CA HIS A 249 -88.32 17.83 63.97
C HIS A 249 -89.30 18.73 63.20
N ARG A 250 -89.15 18.90 61.88
CA ARG A 250 -90.11 19.63 61.05
C ARG A 250 -91.51 19.00 61.09
N ASN A 251 -91.62 17.68 61.10
CA ASN A 251 -92.89 16.98 61.25
C ASN A 251 -93.51 17.22 62.64
N THR A 252 -92.72 17.21 63.72
CA THR A 252 -93.24 17.57 65.05
C THR A 252 -93.66 19.03 65.14
N ILE A 253 -92.95 19.96 64.49
CA ILE A 253 -93.34 21.38 64.39
C ILE A 253 -94.64 21.52 63.60
N TYR A 254 -94.83 20.76 62.52
CA TYR A 254 -96.09 20.73 61.77
C TYR A 254 -97.27 20.25 62.63
N GLN A 255 -97.08 19.20 63.44
CA GLN A 255 -98.09 18.73 64.39
C GLN A 255 -98.43 19.76 65.48
N VAL A 256 -97.43 20.50 65.99
CA VAL A 256 -97.62 21.62 66.93
C VAL A 256 -98.35 22.79 66.25
N GLY A 257 -98.07 23.07 64.96
CA GLY A 257 -98.81 24.04 64.15
C GLY A 257 -100.30 23.67 63.97
N LEU A 258 -100.63 22.39 63.89
CA LEU A 258 -102.01 21.89 63.85
C LEU A 258 -102.76 22.14 65.18
N ILE A 259 -102.06 22.13 66.31
CA ILE A 259 -102.62 22.44 67.63
C ILE A 259 -102.82 23.96 67.79
N ILE A 260 -101.90 24.78 67.27
CA ILE A 260 -102.00 26.25 67.28
C ILE A 260 -103.19 26.74 66.43
N THR A 261 -103.42 26.17 65.25
CA THR A 261 -104.58 26.51 64.41
C THR A 261 -105.91 26.14 65.11
N ARG A 262 -105.95 25.05 65.88
CA ARG A 262 -107.09 24.68 66.73
C ARG A 262 -107.35 25.70 67.86
N LEU A 263 -106.31 26.19 68.53
CA LEU A 263 -106.40 27.23 69.58
C LEU A 263 -106.71 28.63 69.04
N THR A 264 -106.37 28.91 67.78
CA THR A 264 -106.69 30.18 67.09
C THR A 264 -108.17 30.24 66.68
N SER A 265 -108.79 29.09 66.39
CA SER A 265 -110.23 28.97 66.14
C SER A 265 -111.12 29.22 67.36
N THR A 266 -110.59 29.04 68.58
CA THR A 266 -111.28 29.37 69.84
C THR A 266 -111.12 30.84 70.23
N LYS A 267 -110.06 31.53 69.77
CA LYS A 267 -109.81 32.96 70.03
C LYS A 267 -110.70 33.89 69.19
N ASN A 268 -111.04 33.50 67.96
CA ASN A 268 -111.87 34.31 67.06
C ASN A 268 -113.37 34.28 67.41
N LYS A 269 -113.85 33.28 68.15
CA LYS A 269 -115.25 33.22 68.61
C LYS A 269 -115.61 34.20 69.74
N LEU A 270 -114.63 34.87 70.34
CA LEU A 270 -114.83 35.89 71.39
C LEU A 270 -114.60 37.34 70.90
N LYS A 271 -114.20 37.53 69.63
CA LYS A 271 -114.01 38.87 69.03
C LYS A 271 -115.27 39.41 68.33
N ASP A 272 -116.22 38.55 67.99
CA ASP A 272 -117.45 38.90 67.27
C ASP A 272 -118.62 39.32 68.19
N GLN A 273 -118.38 39.51 69.50
CA GLN A 273 -119.42 39.93 70.47
C GLN A 273 -119.29 41.38 70.97
N LEU A 274 -118.40 42.21 70.40
CA LEU A 274 -118.16 43.60 70.88
C LEU A 274 -118.32 44.71 69.82
N ALA A 275 -118.68 44.40 68.57
CA ALA A 275 -118.73 45.39 67.48
C ALA A 275 -120.14 45.91 67.09
N GLU A 276 -121.20 45.51 67.82
CA GLU A 276 -122.60 45.76 67.42
C GLU A 276 -123.33 46.89 68.21
N GLU A 277 -122.62 47.77 68.94
CA GLU A 277 -123.25 48.78 69.82
C GLU A 277 -122.83 50.25 69.57
N ILE A 278 -122.06 50.55 68.51
CA ILE A 278 -121.70 51.95 68.15
C ILE A 278 -122.19 52.29 66.74
N ARG A 279 -123.50 52.09 66.55
CA ARG A 279 -124.30 52.73 65.50
C ARG A 279 -125.47 53.46 66.16
N LYS A 280 -125.26 54.73 66.55
CA LYS A 280 -126.33 55.72 66.81
C LYS A 280 -125.76 57.14 67.02
N SER A 281 -125.74 57.96 65.97
CA SER A 281 -126.55 59.20 65.86
C SER A 281 -126.00 60.18 64.82
N VAL A 282 -126.93 60.84 64.13
CA VAL A 282 -126.81 61.70 62.95
C VAL A 282 -127.56 63.01 63.26
N LYS A 283 -127.01 64.18 62.88
CA LYS A 283 -127.69 65.34 62.21
C LYS A 283 -126.98 66.71 62.38
N LEU A 284 -126.73 67.39 61.23
CA LEU A 284 -126.99 68.82 60.88
C LEU A 284 -126.19 69.93 61.64
N GLU A 285 -125.87 71.14 61.15
CA GLU A 285 -126.09 71.95 59.92
C GLU A 285 -125.56 73.39 60.21
N GLN A 286 -125.36 74.21 59.15
CA GLN A 286 -125.13 75.69 59.08
C GLN A 286 -123.71 76.25 59.26
N ASN A 287 -123.05 76.88 58.26
CA ASN A 287 -123.37 77.94 57.26
C ASN A 287 -123.34 79.40 57.77
N ARG A 288 -122.34 80.16 57.29
CA ARG A 288 -122.40 81.58 56.85
C ARG A 288 -121.23 81.77 55.85
N VAL A 289 -121.47 81.96 54.54
CA VAL A 289 -121.84 83.27 53.93
C VAL A 289 -120.69 84.26 54.08
N VAL A 290 -120.14 84.94 53.07
CA VAL A 290 -120.39 85.22 51.64
C VAL A 290 -119.22 86.17 51.30
N LEU A 291 -118.58 86.10 50.12
CA LEU A 291 -118.16 87.32 49.38
C LEU A 291 -117.36 87.18 48.06
N GLU A 292 -117.13 86.02 47.42
CA GLU A 292 -116.33 86.02 46.17
C GLU A 292 -117.02 85.37 44.97
N GLN A 293 -118.31 85.69 44.83
CA GLN A 293 -119.11 85.41 43.65
C GLN A 293 -118.90 86.44 42.51
N GLU A 294 -117.94 87.36 42.62
CA GLU A 294 -117.72 88.45 41.63
C GLU A 294 -116.51 88.24 40.69
N LEU A 295 -115.68 87.21 40.88
CA LEU A 295 -114.47 86.98 40.05
C LEU A 295 -114.64 86.02 38.86
N ALA A 296 -115.73 85.25 38.80
CA ALA A 296 -115.89 84.16 37.83
C ALA A 296 -116.32 84.60 36.42
N GLU A 297 -116.84 85.83 36.23
CA GLU A 297 -117.42 86.24 34.94
C GLU A 297 -116.40 86.86 33.96
N LEU A 298 -115.19 87.23 34.40
CA LEU A 298 -114.17 87.87 33.54
C LEU A 298 -113.13 86.88 32.97
N THR A 299 -112.99 85.67 33.54
CA THR A 299 -111.94 84.69 33.18
C THR A 299 -112.31 83.81 31.97
N GLU A 300 -113.59 83.67 31.65
CA GLU A 300 -114.08 82.71 30.65
C GLU A 300 -113.94 83.19 29.19
N THR A 301 -113.70 84.49 28.97
CA THR A 301 -113.54 85.06 27.62
C THR A 301 -112.11 84.95 27.08
N PHE A 302 -111.09 84.91 27.94
CA PHE A 302 -109.69 84.74 27.53
C PHE A 302 -109.31 83.28 27.23
N ARG A 303 -109.90 82.31 27.92
CA ARG A 303 -109.63 80.88 27.76
C ARG A 303 -109.91 80.35 26.33
N LYS A 304 -110.95 80.87 25.66
CA LYS A 304 -111.32 80.43 24.30
C LYS A 304 -110.39 80.90 23.18
N ARG A 305 -109.50 81.88 23.43
CA ARG A 305 -108.50 82.34 22.43
C ARG A 305 -107.20 81.52 22.50
N GLU A 306 -106.90 80.94 23.66
CA GLU A 306 -105.68 80.16 23.93
C GLU A 306 -105.76 78.73 23.35
N GLU A 307 -106.94 78.10 23.37
CA GLU A 307 -107.16 76.74 22.83
C GLU A 307 -106.95 76.67 21.30
N LEU A 308 -107.29 77.72 20.54
CA LEU A 308 -107.12 77.76 19.08
C LEU A 308 -105.65 77.87 18.63
N LEU A 309 -104.79 78.50 19.42
CA LEU A 309 -103.36 78.64 19.13
C LEU A 309 -102.55 77.38 19.52
N GLN A 310 -103.04 76.59 20.47
CA GLN A 310 -102.41 75.32 20.86
C GLN A 310 -102.61 74.20 19.83
N GLN A 311 -103.73 74.18 19.09
CA GLN A 311 -103.99 73.15 18.08
C GLN A 311 -103.03 73.22 16.88
N SER A 312 -102.68 74.43 16.41
CA SER A 312 -101.80 74.65 15.25
C SER A 312 -100.32 74.31 15.50
N ILE A 313 -99.88 74.26 16.77
CA ILE A 313 -98.49 73.92 17.14
C ILE A 313 -98.27 72.40 17.17
N ILE A 314 -99.33 71.60 17.34
CA ILE A 314 -99.24 70.14 17.40
C ILE A 314 -99.05 69.55 16.00
N GLU A 315 -99.81 70.03 15.00
CA GLU A 315 -99.72 69.53 13.61
C GLU A 315 -98.34 69.77 12.97
N THR A 316 -97.72 70.93 13.21
CA THR A 316 -96.39 71.24 12.65
C THR A 316 -95.24 70.48 13.31
N LYS A 317 -95.41 69.95 14.53
CA LYS A 317 -94.42 69.10 15.20
C LYS A 317 -94.46 67.66 14.68
N GLU A 318 -95.64 67.13 14.40
CA GLU A 318 -95.79 65.76 13.90
C GLU A 318 -95.19 65.60 12.48
N GLU A 319 -95.26 66.62 11.63
CA GLU A 319 -94.60 66.59 10.30
C GLU A 319 -93.06 66.63 10.39
N ILE A 320 -92.50 67.37 11.36
CA ILE A 320 -91.03 67.43 11.56
C ILE A 320 -90.51 66.08 12.07
N GLU A 321 -91.20 65.43 13.01
CA GLU A 321 -90.81 64.11 13.53
C GLU A 321 -90.84 63.02 12.44
N GLN A 322 -91.83 63.06 11.54
CA GLN A 322 -91.90 62.11 10.42
C GLN A 322 -90.75 62.32 9.41
N SER A 323 -90.36 63.56 9.14
CA SER A 323 -89.23 63.88 8.25
C SER A 323 -87.87 63.42 8.82
N LEU A 324 -87.68 63.52 10.13
CA LEU A 324 -86.46 63.07 10.82
C LEU A 324 -86.37 61.55 10.88
N LEU A 325 -87.49 60.86 11.07
CA LEU A 325 -87.55 59.39 11.05
C LEU A 325 -87.17 58.84 9.67
N MET A 326 -87.67 59.44 8.60
CA MET A 326 -87.39 58.99 7.24
C MET A 326 -85.92 59.23 6.84
N ASN A 327 -85.33 60.35 7.26
CA ASN A 327 -83.91 60.62 7.04
C ASN A 327 -83.00 59.63 7.80
N ALA A 328 -83.37 59.23 9.02
CA ALA A 328 -82.64 58.21 9.78
C ALA A 328 -82.68 56.82 9.09
N ILE A 329 -83.83 56.44 8.51
CA ILE A 329 -83.98 55.20 7.74
C ILE A 329 -83.12 55.22 6.48
N HIS A 330 -83.09 56.34 5.75
CA HIS A 330 -82.27 56.47 4.55
C HIS A 330 -80.77 56.44 4.87
N LEU A 331 -80.33 57.13 5.93
CA LEU A 331 -78.94 57.09 6.37
C LEU A 331 -78.51 55.67 6.77
N ALA A 332 -79.36 54.94 7.50
CA ALA A 332 -79.12 53.54 7.84
C ALA A 332 -79.03 52.63 6.59
N SER A 333 -79.87 52.86 5.58
CA SER A 333 -79.83 52.10 4.32
C SER A 333 -78.56 52.35 3.50
N VAL A 334 -78.08 53.59 3.44
CA VAL A 334 -76.84 53.97 2.74
C VAL A 334 -75.62 53.40 3.46
N THR A 335 -75.62 53.43 4.79
CA THR A 335 -74.55 52.83 5.60
C THR A 335 -74.50 51.32 5.36
N ARG A 336 -75.64 50.64 5.34
CA ARG A 336 -75.74 49.20 5.06
C ARG A 336 -75.23 48.83 3.66
N LEU A 337 -75.52 49.65 2.65
CA LEU A 337 -75.02 49.45 1.28
C LEU A 337 -73.50 49.66 1.20
N THR A 338 -72.99 50.70 1.88
CA THR A 338 -71.55 50.98 1.93
C THR A 338 -70.78 49.85 2.62
N ASP A 339 -71.33 49.32 3.71
CA ASP A 339 -70.77 48.16 4.40
C ASP A 339 -70.78 46.91 3.52
N HIS A 340 -71.85 46.69 2.76
CA HIS A 340 -71.93 45.56 1.82
C HIS A 340 -70.87 45.64 0.73
N PHE A 341 -70.67 46.82 0.12
CA PHE A 341 -69.61 47.02 -0.88
C PHE A 341 -68.20 46.87 -0.29
N ASN A 342 -67.98 47.35 0.93
CA ASN A 342 -66.70 47.19 1.61
C ASN A 342 -66.40 45.72 1.95
N ILE A 343 -67.42 44.96 2.38
CA ILE A 343 -67.29 43.51 2.62
C ILE A 343 -66.97 42.79 1.30
N GLN A 344 -67.69 43.10 0.23
CA GLN A 344 -67.47 42.47 -1.07
C GLN A 344 -66.08 42.76 -1.63
N ARG A 345 -65.61 44.00 -1.51
CA ARG A 345 -64.27 44.39 -1.97
C ARG A 345 -63.15 43.69 -1.18
N LYS A 346 -63.32 43.55 0.13
CA LYS A 346 -62.38 42.75 0.95
C LYS A 346 -62.36 41.28 0.51
N LEU A 347 -63.53 40.71 0.22
CA LEU A 347 -63.63 39.32 -0.25
C LEU A 347 -62.95 39.13 -1.61
N GLU A 348 -63.10 40.09 -2.52
CA GLU A 348 -62.39 40.11 -3.81
C GLU A 348 -60.88 40.28 -3.64
N ASP A 349 -60.43 41.17 -2.76
CA ASP A 349 -58.99 41.35 -2.46
C ASP A 349 -58.38 40.10 -1.81
N ASP A 350 -59.11 39.45 -0.89
CA ASP A 350 -58.69 38.22 -0.23
C ASP A 350 -58.58 37.07 -1.24
N THR A 351 -59.59 36.88 -2.11
CA THR A 351 -59.56 35.85 -3.16
C THR A 351 -58.44 36.10 -4.18
N MET A 352 -58.18 37.36 -4.56
CA MET A 352 -57.04 37.73 -5.41
C MET A 352 -55.68 37.45 -4.73
N GLY A 353 -55.60 37.68 -3.41
CA GLY A 353 -54.46 37.32 -2.58
C GLY A 353 -54.20 35.82 -2.55
N GLU A 354 -55.25 35.02 -2.38
CA GLU A 354 -55.20 33.55 -2.41
C GLU A 354 -54.76 33.03 -3.78
N HIS A 355 -55.34 33.56 -4.87
CA HIS A 355 -54.93 33.20 -6.23
C HIS A 355 -53.45 33.51 -6.50
N SER A 356 -52.97 34.68 -6.06
CA SER A 356 -51.57 35.06 -6.20
C SER A 356 -50.63 34.20 -5.34
N ALA A 357 -51.09 33.76 -4.16
CA ALA A 357 -50.34 32.82 -3.33
C ALA A 357 -50.29 31.41 -3.95
N MET A 358 -51.40 30.94 -4.54
CA MET A 358 -51.46 29.66 -5.25
C MET A 358 -50.60 29.67 -6.52
N ALA A 359 -50.61 30.76 -7.30
CA ALA A 359 -49.75 30.92 -8.48
C ALA A 359 -48.26 30.84 -8.11
N ARG A 360 -47.83 31.54 -7.04
CA ARG A 360 -46.46 31.45 -6.54
C ARG A 360 -46.11 30.04 -6.04
N ARG A 361 -47.02 29.36 -5.33
CA ARG A 361 -46.81 27.96 -4.91
C ARG A 361 -46.64 27.02 -6.10
N LEU A 362 -47.44 27.20 -7.15
CA LEU A 362 -47.34 26.42 -8.37
C LEU A 362 -45.99 26.64 -9.08
N GLU A 363 -45.53 27.89 -9.15
CA GLU A 363 -44.23 28.25 -9.74
C GLU A 363 -43.06 27.64 -8.95
N TRP A 364 -43.08 27.74 -7.62
CA TRP A 364 -42.10 27.07 -6.75
C TRP A 364 -42.11 25.55 -6.92
N SER A 365 -43.29 24.95 -7.06
CA SER A 365 -43.41 23.51 -7.32
C SER A 365 -42.84 23.12 -8.68
N LYS A 366 -43.02 23.96 -9.72
CA LYS A 366 -42.44 23.72 -11.05
C LYS A 366 -40.93 23.80 -11.02
N LEU A 367 -40.35 24.84 -10.43
CA LEU A 367 -38.90 24.99 -10.27
C LEU A 367 -38.27 23.79 -9.56
N ARG A 368 -38.90 23.34 -8.47
CA ARG A 368 -38.43 22.15 -7.73
C ARG A 368 -38.55 20.86 -8.54
N LEU A 369 -39.52 20.77 -9.44
CA LEU A 369 -39.66 19.65 -10.37
C LEU A 369 -38.54 19.67 -11.42
N ASP A 370 -38.21 20.85 -11.96
CA ASP A 370 -37.13 21.04 -12.92
C ASP A 370 -35.76 20.72 -12.31
N GLU A 371 -35.50 21.15 -11.08
CA GLU A 371 -34.30 20.78 -10.31
C GLU A 371 -34.18 19.25 -10.13
N ARG A 372 -35.31 18.58 -9.85
CA ARG A 372 -35.35 17.12 -9.76
C ARG A 372 -35.09 16.47 -11.11
N PHE A 373 -35.64 16.99 -12.21
CA PHE A 373 -35.34 16.47 -13.54
C PHE A 373 -33.87 16.63 -13.91
N ALA A 374 -33.27 17.78 -13.60
CA ALA A 374 -31.84 18.02 -13.80
C ALA A 374 -30.99 17.03 -12.97
N SER A 375 -31.36 16.81 -11.71
CA SER A 375 -30.68 15.84 -10.83
C SER A 375 -30.81 14.41 -11.36
N ILE A 376 -32.01 14.01 -11.84
CA ILE A 376 -32.24 12.71 -12.46
C ILE A 376 -31.39 12.54 -13.73
N ALA A 377 -31.30 13.58 -14.57
CA ALA A 377 -30.46 13.55 -15.77
C ALA A 377 -28.97 13.37 -15.41
N LYS A 378 -28.50 14.05 -14.37
CA LYS A 378 -27.14 13.89 -13.83
C LYS A 378 -26.88 12.46 -13.34
N TYR A 379 -27.75 11.91 -12.50
CA TYR A 379 -27.61 10.53 -12.02
C TYR A 379 -27.67 9.50 -13.15
N LYS A 380 -28.49 9.73 -14.19
CA LYS A 380 -28.50 8.86 -15.38
C LYS A 380 -27.18 8.87 -16.14
N LEU A 381 -26.49 10.02 -16.20
CA LEU A 381 -25.16 10.10 -16.83
C LEU A 381 -24.13 9.36 -15.98
N GLU A 382 -24.10 9.61 -14.67
CA GLU A 382 -23.19 8.93 -13.74
C GLU A 382 -23.38 7.41 -13.76
N ILE A 383 -24.62 6.92 -13.82
CA ILE A 383 -24.91 5.48 -13.94
C ILE A 383 -24.30 4.92 -15.23
N LYS A 384 -24.46 5.60 -16.38
CA LYS A 384 -23.87 5.15 -17.65
C LYS A 384 -22.33 5.12 -17.60
N GLU A 385 -21.71 6.14 -16.98
CA GLU A 385 -20.25 6.18 -16.82
C GLU A 385 -19.77 5.03 -15.92
N MET A 386 -20.48 4.74 -14.83
CA MET A 386 -20.16 3.60 -13.97
C MET A 386 -20.38 2.26 -14.68
N GLU A 387 -21.43 2.10 -15.47
CA GLU A 387 -21.67 0.91 -16.28
C GLU A 387 -20.56 0.68 -17.32
N GLU A 388 -20.08 1.75 -17.96
CA GLU A 388 -18.95 1.70 -18.89
C GLU A 388 -17.66 1.30 -18.14
N GLY A 389 -17.40 1.89 -16.98
CA GLY A 389 -16.27 1.54 -16.12
C GLY A 389 -16.32 0.08 -15.64
N MET A 390 -17.50 -0.43 -15.25
CA MET A 390 -17.69 -1.84 -14.92
C MET A 390 -17.43 -2.75 -16.11
N ARG A 391 -17.86 -2.36 -17.32
CA ARG A 391 -17.61 -3.14 -18.54
C ARG A 391 -16.12 -3.25 -18.84
N GLN A 392 -15.41 -2.13 -18.81
CA GLN A 392 -13.95 -2.08 -19.00
C GLN A 392 -13.22 -2.90 -17.93
N LEU A 393 -13.63 -2.78 -16.66
CA LEU A 393 -13.05 -3.58 -15.59
C LEU A 393 -13.29 -5.08 -15.84
N ASN A 394 -14.49 -5.47 -16.23
CA ASN A 394 -14.80 -6.86 -16.53
C ASN A 394 -13.95 -7.39 -17.70
N GLU A 395 -13.81 -6.62 -18.79
CA GLU A 395 -12.93 -6.96 -19.90
C GLU A 395 -11.46 -7.15 -19.46
N THR A 396 -10.92 -6.23 -18.65
CA THR A 396 -9.56 -6.38 -18.11
C THR A 396 -9.41 -7.60 -17.21
N THR A 397 -10.43 -7.93 -16.39
CA THR A 397 -10.39 -9.14 -15.55
C THR A 397 -10.40 -10.43 -16.38
N VAL A 398 -11.15 -10.46 -17.49
CA VAL A 398 -11.16 -11.59 -18.42
C VAL A 398 -9.79 -11.76 -19.09
N VAL A 399 -9.23 -10.66 -19.61
CA VAL A 399 -7.89 -10.68 -20.23
C VAL A 399 -6.83 -11.14 -19.22
N ASN A 400 -6.86 -10.62 -17.99
CA ASN A 400 -5.93 -11.02 -16.93
C ASN A 400 -6.10 -12.49 -16.55
N SER A 401 -7.34 -12.99 -16.43
CA SER A 401 -7.61 -14.40 -16.17
C SER A 401 -6.99 -15.31 -17.24
N ASP A 402 -7.13 -14.94 -18.52
CA ASP A 402 -6.57 -15.71 -19.62
C ASP A 402 -5.03 -15.65 -19.66
N LEU A 403 -4.43 -14.50 -19.33
CA LEU A 403 -2.98 -14.39 -19.14
C LEU A 403 -2.50 -15.29 -18.00
N PHE A 404 -3.19 -15.29 -16.85
CA PHE A 404 -2.82 -16.17 -15.73
C PHE A 404 -2.96 -17.65 -16.08
N LYS A 405 -3.99 -18.05 -16.85
CA LYS A 405 -4.12 -19.43 -17.33
C LYS A 405 -2.96 -19.83 -18.25
N ARG A 406 -2.55 -18.96 -19.18
CA ARG A 406 -1.39 -19.22 -20.05
C ARG A 406 -0.10 -19.36 -19.24
N ASN A 407 0.16 -18.43 -18.33
CA ASN A 407 1.33 -18.48 -17.45
C ASN A 407 1.35 -19.76 -16.60
N LEU A 408 0.20 -20.17 -16.05
CA LEU A 408 0.10 -21.43 -15.31
C LEU A 408 0.44 -22.64 -16.18
N GLU A 409 -0.01 -22.66 -17.43
CA GLU A 409 0.29 -23.76 -18.35
C GLU A 409 1.78 -23.79 -18.75
N GLU A 410 2.39 -22.63 -18.98
CA GLU A 410 3.83 -22.51 -19.21
C GLU A 410 4.63 -23.01 -18.00
N MET A 411 4.25 -22.61 -16.78
CA MET A 411 4.90 -23.08 -15.55
C MET A 411 4.74 -24.59 -15.34
N LYS A 412 3.59 -25.18 -15.71
CA LYS A 412 3.45 -26.65 -15.69
C LYS A 412 4.38 -27.34 -16.67
N VAL A 413 4.55 -26.79 -17.87
CA VAL A 413 5.49 -27.32 -18.88
C VAL A 413 6.93 -27.22 -18.37
N GLN A 414 7.31 -26.09 -17.77
CA GLN A 414 8.64 -25.92 -17.17
C GLN A 414 8.86 -26.90 -16.01
N LEU A 415 7.88 -27.07 -15.13
CA LEU A 415 7.95 -28.03 -14.03
C LEU A 415 8.11 -29.47 -14.55
N ALA A 416 7.43 -29.83 -15.63
CA ALA A 416 7.59 -31.15 -16.25
C ALA A 416 9.00 -31.36 -16.83
N LYS A 417 9.60 -30.32 -17.42
CA LYS A 417 11.00 -30.34 -17.89
C LYS A 417 11.97 -30.50 -16.72
N GLU A 418 11.82 -29.70 -15.67
CA GLU A 418 12.65 -29.78 -14.46
C GLU A 418 12.55 -31.13 -13.76
N LYS A 419 11.35 -31.73 -13.68
CA LYS A 419 11.17 -33.09 -13.15
C LYS A 419 11.94 -34.13 -13.95
N LYS A 420 11.98 -34.01 -15.29
CA LYS A 420 12.78 -34.91 -16.15
C LYS A 420 14.28 -34.71 -15.94
N ILE A 421 14.73 -33.46 -15.82
CA ILE A 421 16.14 -33.13 -15.55
C ILE A 421 16.57 -33.70 -14.19
N ARG A 422 15.74 -33.50 -13.15
CA ARG A 422 16.01 -34.06 -11.82
C ARG A 422 16.10 -35.58 -11.83
N ALA A 423 15.19 -36.26 -12.53
CA ALA A 423 15.24 -37.72 -12.66
C ALA A 423 16.54 -38.21 -13.34
N ALA A 424 17.03 -37.48 -14.35
CA ALA A 424 18.31 -37.78 -14.99
C ALA A 424 19.50 -37.61 -14.04
N TYR A 425 19.55 -36.50 -13.28
CA TYR A 425 20.60 -36.29 -12.27
C TYR A 425 20.54 -37.28 -11.11
N GLU A 426 19.34 -37.71 -10.70
CA GLU A 426 19.19 -38.76 -9.68
C GLU A 426 19.74 -40.10 -10.18
N ALA A 427 19.55 -40.44 -11.45
CA ALA A 427 20.13 -41.64 -12.06
C ALA A 427 21.67 -41.54 -12.14
N GLU A 428 22.22 -40.41 -12.59
CA GLU A 428 23.67 -40.18 -12.63
C GLU A 428 24.30 -40.24 -11.24
N ARG A 429 23.64 -39.66 -10.22
CA ARG A 429 24.07 -39.76 -8.83
C ARG A 429 24.10 -41.21 -8.35
N GLN A 430 23.09 -42.01 -8.70
CA GLN A 430 23.06 -43.43 -8.35
C GLN A 430 24.23 -44.18 -9.01
N GLU A 431 24.53 -43.95 -10.29
CA GLU A 431 25.67 -44.55 -10.97
C GLU A 431 27.01 -44.18 -10.31
N LEU A 432 27.20 -42.90 -9.96
CA LEU A 432 28.39 -42.45 -9.24
C LEU A 432 28.52 -43.09 -7.86
N CYS A 433 27.42 -43.22 -7.11
CA CYS A 433 27.42 -43.92 -5.83
C CYS A 433 27.85 -45.39 -5.97
N HIS A 434 27.35 -46.10 -6.99
CA HIS A 434 27.77 -47.48 -7.27
C HIS A 434 29.26 -47.56 -7.63
N SER A 435 29.75 -46.63 -8.45
CA SER A 435 31.18 -46.55 -8.82
C SER A 435 32.08 -46.32 -7.59
N LEU A 436 31.70 -45.39 -6.71
CA LEU A 436 32.42 -45.13 -5.46
C LEU A 436 32.44 -46.34 -4.52
N GLU A 437 31.33 -47.07 -4.40
CA GLU A 437 31.30 -48.27 -3.56
C GLU A 437 32.20 -49.37 -4.13
N ASN A 438 32.21 -49.56 -5.45
CA ASN A 438 33.13 -50.49 -6.11
C ASN A 438 34.60 -50.12 -5.86
N LEU A 439 34.94 -48.82 -5.92
CA LEU A 439 36.28 -48.34 -5.60
C LEU A 439 36.66 -48.57 -4.13
N LYS A 440 35.72 -48.35 -3.20
CA LYS A 440 35.95 -48.64 -1.78
C LYS A 440 36.20 -50.12 -1.53
N VAL A 441 35.45 -51.01 -2.20
CA VAL A 441 35.66 -52.46 -2.10
C VAL A 441 37.03 -52.85 -2.65
N ALA A 442 37.42 -52.30 -3.82
CA ALA A 442 38.74 -52.53 -4.39
C ALA A 442 39.87 -52.04 -3.46
N HIS A 443 39.74 -50.84 -2.87
CA HIS A 443 40.71 -50.30 -1.93
C HIS A 443 40.83 -51.16 -0.65
N LYS A 444 39.69 -51.62 -0.09
CA LYS A 444 39.69 -52.56 1.04
C LYS A 444 40.37 -53.88 0.68
N GLY A 445 40.22 -54.35 -0.56
CA GLY A 445 40.94 -55.53 -1.07
C GLY A 445 42.45 -55.31 -1.08
N HIS A 446 42.90 -54.21 -1.68
CA HIS A 446 44.32 -53.86 -1.73
C HIS A 446 44.95 -53.68 -0.33
N MET A 447 44.25 -53.03 0.60
CA MET A 447 44.72 -52.91 1.99
C MET A 447 44.86 -54.26 2.68
N ARG A 448 44.01 -55.24 2.35
CA ARG A 448 44.14 -56.61 2.88
C ARG A 448 45.39 -57.30 2.34
N GLU A 449 45.67 -57.17 1.05
CA GLU A 449 46.89 -57.70 0.42
C GLU A 449 48.16 -57.10 1.04
N VAL A 450 48.18 -55.77 1.25
CA VAL A 450 49.31 -55.08 1.90
C VAL A 450 49.50 -55.56 3.34
N ASN A 451 48.41 -55.72 4.10
CA ASN A 451 48.49 -56.24 5.47
C ASN A 451 48.98 -57.69 5.50
N GLU A 452 48.53 -58.55 4.58
CA GLU A 452 49.03 -59.92 4.44
C GLU A 452 50.53 -59.93 4.11
N ALA A 453 51.01 -59.03 3.24
CA ALA A 453 52.44 -58.90 2.94
C ALA A 453 53.27 -58.41 4.15
N ILE A 454 52.71 -57.50 4.96
CA ILE A 454 53.34 -57.04 6.21
C ILE A 454 53.45 -58.18 7.22
N GLU A 455 52.40 -58.99 7.39
CA GLU A 455 52.44 -60.13 8.30
C GLU A 455 53.43 -61.20 7.82
N GLN A 456 53.52 -61.45 6.51
CA GLN A 456 54.56 -62.33 5.94
C GLN A 456 55.99 -61.81 6.18
N THR A 457 56.21 -60.50 6.08
CA THR A 457 57.54 -59.92 6.38
C THR A 457 57.87 -59.97 7.87
N LYS A 458 56.88 -59.79 8.76
CA LYS A 458 57.06 -59.99 10.21
C LYS A 458 57.40 -61.44 10.55
N ALA A 459 56.70 -62.42 9.97
CA ALA A 459 57.00 -63.85 10.17
C ALA A 459 58.46 -64.17 9.78
N ARG A 460 58.91 -63.69 8.62
CA ARG A 460 60.30 -63.85 8.17
C ARG A 460 61.33 -63.20 9.10
N SER A 461 60.97 -62.07 9.74
CA SER A 461 61.85 -61.40 10.71
C SER A 461 61.96 -62.14 12.05
N LEU A 462 60.95 -62.94 12.41
CA LEU A 462 60.98 -63.83 13.58
C LEU A 462 61.83 -65.08 13.31
N GLU A 463 61.70 -65.69 12.14
CA GLU A 463 62.54 -66.83 11.72
C GLU A 463 64.05 -66.48 11.75
N LEU A 464 64.42 -65.28 11.26
CA LEU A 464 65.80 -64.79 11.32
C LEU A 464 66.32 -64.57 12.74
N ARG A 465 65.43 -64.28 13.70
CA ARG A 465 65.77 -64.10 15.11
C ARG A 465 66.03 -65.46 15.77
N GLU A 466 65.22 -66.46 15.46
CA GLU A 466 65.39 -67.84 15.94
C GLU A 466 66.69 -68.47 15.40
N GLU A 467 67.06 -68.23 14.13
CA GLU A 467 68.36 -68.62 13.56
C GLU A 467 69.56 -67.94 14.26
N GLN A 468 69.36 -66.75 14.84
CA GLN A 468 70.38 -66.02 15.59
C GLN A 468 70.58 -66.62 17.00
N GLU A 469 69.50 -67.11 17.61
CA GLU A 469 69.49 -67.73 18.94
C GLU A 469 70.11 -69.14 18.94
N GLU A 470 69.96 -69.90 17.86
CA GLU A 470 70.59 -71.21 17.69
C GLU A 470 72.13 -71.11 17.59
N LYS A 471 72.65 -70.07 16.95
CA LYS A 471 74.11 -69.79 16.83
C LYS A 471 74.76 -69.34 18.14
N LEU A 472 73.97 -68.90 19.13
CA LEU A 472 74.46 -68.46 20.45
C LEU A 472 74.67 -69.64 21.43
N GLN A 473 74.07 -70.82 21.17
CA GLN A 473 74.26 -72.02 22.01
C GLN A 473 75.62 -72.70 21.82
N ASP A 474 76.29 -72.51 20.67
CA ASP A 474 77.63 -73.06 20.40
C ASP A 474 78.77 -72.34 21.16
N HIS A 475 78.52 -71.15 21.74
CA HIS A 475 79.54 -70.36 22.45
C HIS A 475 79.69 -70.69 23.96
N VAL A 476 78.80 -71.52 24.53
CA VAL A 476 78.77 -71.81 25.98
C VAL A 476 79.93 -72.72 26.45
N LEU A 477 80.59 -73.46 25.55
CA LEU A 477 81.70 -74.36 25.91
C LEU A 477 83.07 -73.68 26.09
N ILE A 478 83.22 -72.38 25.77
CA ILE A 478 84.47 -71.60 25.93
C ILE A 478 84.50 -70.80 27.25
N GLY A 479 83.34 -70.58 27.89
CA GLY A 479 83.20 -69.75 29.10
C GLY A 479 83.82 -70.33 30.39
N SER A 480 84.07 -71.64 30.47
CA SER A 480 84.62 -72.28 31.68
C SER A 480 86.12 -72.03 31.91
N LEU A 481 86.83 -71.48 30.94
CA LEU A 481 88.27 -71.15 31.05
C LEU A 481 88.52 -69.71 31.54
N ILE A 482 87.54 -68.81 31.36
CA ILE A 482 87.66 -67.36 31.65
C ILE A 482 87.42 -67.04 33.14
N GLU A 483 86.65 -67.87 33.85
CA GLU A 483 86.34 -67.67 35.28
C GLU A 483 87.56 -67.83 36.21
N ARG A 484 88.66 -68.38 35.70
CA ARG A 484 89.93 -68.52 36.44
C ARG A 484 90.82 -67.27 36.42
N LEU A 485 90.55 -66.32 35.51
CA LEU A 485 91.32 -65.07 35.35
C LEU A 485 90.64 -63.84 35.99
N LYS A 486 89.38 -63.96 36.42
CA LYS A 486 88.62 -62.89 37.10
C LYS A 486 89.04 -62.62 38.56
N MET A 487 89.70 -63.55 39.24
CA MET A 487 90.06 -63.38 40.66
C MET A 487 91.21 -62.40 40.92
N THR A 488 91.94 -61.97 39.88
CA THR A 488 93.09 -61.06 40.04
C THR A 488 92.79 -59.58 39.74
N VAL A 489 91.59 -59.24 39.25
CA VAL A 489 91.22 -57.84 38.89
C VAL A 489 90.33 -57.17 39.96
N ALA A 490 89.81 -57.94 40.92
CA ALA A 490 88.92 -57.44 41.98
C ALA A 490 89.58 -56.48 42.99
N ASN A 491 90.90 -56.34 43.01
CA ASN A 491 91.61 -55.58 44.07
C ASN A 491 92.00 -54.14 43.71
N THR A 492 91.53 -53.53 42.61
CA THR A 492 91.95 -52.15 42.22
C THR A 492 90.83 -51.17 41.83
N VAL A 493 89.54 -51.52 42.00
CA VAL A 493 88.41 -50.70 41.49
C VAL A 493 87.54 -50.05 42.59
N GLU A 494 87.70 -50.41 43.87
CA GLU A 494 86.87 -49.90 44.97
C GLU A 494 87.15 -48.44 45.41
N ALA A 495 88.23 -47.79 44.96
CA ALA A 495 88.60 -46.47 45.43
C ALA A 495 88.02 -45.26 44.65
N THR A 496 87.42 -45.47 43.46
CA THR A 496 87.05 -44.34 42.57
C THR A 496 85.56 -44.14 42.31
N LYS A 497 84.65 -44.97 42.85
CA LYS A 497 83.19 -44.88 42.58
C LYS A 497 82.32 -44.17 43.64
N ALA A 498 82.88 -43.70 44.76
CA ALA A 498 82.09 -43.12 45.84
C ALA A 498 81.78 -41.61 45.70
N MET A 499 82.40 -40.89 44.77
CA MET A 499 82.29 -39.41 44.67
C MET A 499 81.35 -38.93 43.55
N GLU A 500 81.01 -39.76 42.56
CA GLU A 500 80.23 -39.34 41.37
C GLU A 500 78.70 -39.47 41.55
N VAL A 501 78.22 -40.25 42.52
CA VAL A 501 76.77 -40.52 42.70
C VAL A 501 76.04 -39.40 43.47
N SER A 502 76.73 -38.60 44.30
CA SER A 502 76.05 -37.59 45.12
C SER A 502 75.66 -36.31 44.38
N TYR A 503 76.39 -35.92 43.32
CA TYR A 503 76.12 -34.68 42.59
C TYR A 503 75.06 -34.80 41.49
N ALA A 504 74.71 -36.02 41.07
CA ALA A 504 73.71 -36.25 40.00
C ALA A 504 72.26 -36.16 40.50
N VAL A 505 72.00 -36.39 41.79
CA VAL A 505 70.64 -36.47 42.35
C VAL A 505 70.07 -35.08 42.69
N GLU A 506 70.89 -34.11 43.09
CA GLU A 506 70.42 -32.74 43.41
C GLU A 506 70.09 -31.91 42.15
N MET A 507 70.76 -32.16 41.02
CA MET A 507 70.49 -31.45 39.76
C MET A 507 69.13 -31.83 39.15
N GLN A 508 68.71 -33.09 39.30
CA GLN A 508 67.46 -33.60 38.71
C GLN A 508 66.20 -33.09 39.45
N GLN A 509 66.30 -32.77 40.74
CA GLN A 509 65.17 -32.26 41.54
C GLN A 509 64.85 -30.77 41.26
N LEU A 510 65.85 -29.97 40.87
CA LEU A 510 65.66 -28.55 40.56
C LEU A 510 65.11 -28.30 39.14
N GLU A 511 65.29 -29.22 38.20
CA GLU A 511 64.72 -29.16 36.85
C GLU A 511 63.21 -29.48 36.85
N GLU A 512 62.77 -30.49 37.61
CA GLU A 512 61.35 -30.89 37.68
C GLU A 512 60.46 -29.82 38.35
N GLU A 513 60.97 -29.08 39.35
CA GLU A 513 60.22 -27.99 40.00
C GLU A 513 60.09 -26.73 39.11
N ALA A 514 61.07 -26.48 38.22
CA ALA A 514 61.04 -25.34 37.30
C ALA A 514 60.06 -25.56 36.13
N GLU A 515 59.90 -26.79 35.67
CA GLU A 515 58.95 -27.16 34.61
C GLU A 515 57.49 -27.08 35.11
N ALA A 516 57.21 -27.54 36.34
CA ALA A 516 55.87 -27.46 36.92
C ALA A 516 55.38 -26.01 37.15
N LEU A 517 56.28 -25.08 37.51
CA LEU A 517 55.95 -23.66 37.68
C LEU A 517 55.75 -22.93 36.35
N THR A 518 56.35 -23.39 35.26
CA THR A 518 56.17 -22.76 33.93
C THR A 518 54.87 -23.20 33.26
N GLU A 519 54.44 -24.47 33.42
CA GLU A 519 53.11 -24.93 32.98
C GLU A 519 51.97 -24.21 33.71
N GLN A 520 52.06 -24.06 35.03
CA GLN A 520 51.00 -23.41 35.82
C GLN A 520 50.83 -21.91 35.48
N ARG A 521 51.91 -21.23 35.08
CA ARG A 521 51.85 -19.83 34.62
C ARG A 521 51.17 -19.71 33.25
N LEU A 522 51.41 -20.66 32.36
CA LEU A 522 50.84 -20.69 31.01
C LEU A 522 49.32 -20.93 31.05
N GLU A 523 48.85 -21.83 31.92
CA GLU A 523 47.42 -22.05 32.15
C GLU A 523 46.72 -20.80 32.72
N LEU A 524 47.38 -20.06 33.61
CA LEU A 524 46.86 -18.80 34.17
C LEU A 524 46.82 -17.66 33.12
N GLU A 525 47.80 -17.58 32.22
CA GLU A 525 47.81 -16.62 31.09
C GLU A 525 46.72 -16.94 30.05
N GLU A 526 46.45 -18.22 29.76
CA GLU A 526 45.35 -18.64 28.87
C GLU A 526 43.97 -18.31 29.47
N LEU A 527 43.79 -18.49 30.77
CA LEU A 527 42.55 -18.12 31.47
C LEU A 527 42.33 -16.60 31.50
N LEU A 528 43.40 -15.81 31.67
CA LEU A 528 43.34 -14.34 31.61
C LEU A 528 42.95 -13.85 30.21
N SER A 529 43.54 -14.43 29.16
CA SER A 529 43.20 -14.11 27.76
C SER A 529 41.74 -14.45 27.43
N ALA A 530 41.22 -15.56 27.95
CA ALA A 530 39.82 -15.93 27.78
C ALA A 530 38.86 -14.95 28.48
N VAL A 531 39.20 -14.46 29.68
CA VAL A 531 38.38 -13.48 30.42
C VAL A 531 38.42 -12.10 29.77
N GLU A 532 39.57 -11.65 29.26
CA GLU A 532 39.70 -10.40 28.52
C GLU A 532 38.89 -10.40 27.21
N SER A 533 38.87 -11.53 26.50
CA SER A 533 38.01 -11.73 25.33
C SER A 533 36.52 -11.63 25.67
N VAL A 534 36.10 -12.14 26.83
CA VAL A 534 34.69 -12.07 27.27
C VAL A 534 34.33 -10.64 27.68
N LEU A 535 35.21 -9.94 28.39
CA LEU A 535 35.00 -8.54 28.78
C LEU A 535 34.89 -7.60 27.57
N GLY A 536 35.73 -7.78 26.54
CA GLY A 536 35.61 -7.03 25.29
C GLY A 536 34.28 -7.28 24.54
N GLY A 537 33.72 -8.49 24.65
CA GLY A 537 32.38 -8.80 24.15
C GLY A 537 31.27 -8.07 24.91
N VAL A 538 31.36 -8.02 26.24
CA VAL A 538 30.39 -7.34 27.10
C VAL A 538 30.43 -5.82 26.95
N GLU A 539 31.61 -5.23 26.78
CA GLU A 539 31.76 -3.79 26.49
C GLU A 539 31.16 -3.44 25.11
N GLY A 540 31.37 -4.29 24.10
CA GLY A 540 30.72 -4.13 22.79
C GLY A 540 29.19 -4.23 22.86
N GLU A 541 28.64 -5.16 23.65
CA GLU A 541 27.20 -5.27 23.88
C GLU A 541 26.64 -4.03 24.61
N PHE A 542 27.40 -3.47 25.55
CA PHE A 542 27.04 -2.24 26.25
C PHE A 542 27.00 -1.02 25.31
N ASP A 543 28.00 -0.86 24.43
CA ASP A 543 28.04 0.22 23.44
C ASP A 543 26.89 0.11 22.42
N VAL A 544 26.56 -1.11 21.99
CA VAL A 544 25.39 -1.37 21.13
C VAL A 544 24.08 -1.06 21.87
N ALA A 545 23.97 -1.40 23.16
CA ALA A 545 22.81 -1.06 23.97
C ALA A 545 22.67 0.45 24.18
N GLN A 546 23.79 1.16 24.38
CA GLN A 546 23.81 2.61 24.57
C GLN A 546 23.42 3.37 23.29
N THR A 547 23.93 2.95 22.13
CA THR A 547 23.55 3.53 20.83
C THR A 547 22.09 3.24 20.49
N ARG A 548 21.58 2.03 20.83
CA ARG A 548 20.16 1.69 20.73
C ARG A 548 19.29 2.54 21.64
N HIS A 549 19.74 2.84 22.87
CA HIS A 549 19.00 3.71 23.78
C HIS A 549 18.94 5.15 23.25
N GLN A 550 20.05 5.68 22.73
CA GLN A 550 20.10 7.03 22.15
C GLN A 550 19.19 7.18 20.92
N THR A 551 19.19 6.18 20.03
CA THR A 551 18.27 6.15 18.87
C THR A 551 16.81 6.07 19.31
N LEU A 552 16.48 5.20 20.27
CA LEU A 552 15.12 5.13 20.84
C LEU A 552 14.68 6.45 21.50
N THR A 553 15.57 7.16 22.21
CA THR A 553 15.23 8.48 22.76
C THR A 553 14.93 9.51 21.68
N LYS A 554 15.68 9.50 20.57
CA LYS A 554 15.45 10.38 19.42
C LYS A 554 14.13 10.06 18.72
N ASP A 555 13.87 8.78 18.46
CA ASP A 555 12.61 8.33 17.86
C ASP A 555 11.42 8.66 18.76
N THR A 556 11.58 8.55 20.08
CA THR A 556 10.55 8.94 21.06
C THR A 556 10.27 10.45 21.01
N THR A 557 11.29 11.30 20.86
CA THR A 557 11.09 12.75 20.70
C THR A 557 10.41 13.10 19.38
N ASP A 558 10.77 12.42 18.29
CA ASP A 558 10.18 12.63 16.97
C ASP A 558 8.71 12.16 16.93
N LEU A 559 8.40 11.02 17.56
CA LEU A 559 7.03 10.53 17.74
C LEU A 559 6.19 11.46 18.61
N LYS A 560 6.75 12.04 19.68
CA LYS A 560 6.05 13.06 20.48
C LYS A 560 5.75 14.32 19.66
N HIS A 561 6.69 14.76 18.83
CA HIS A 561 6.47 15.89 17.93
C HIS A 561 5.39 15.60 16.88
N ARG A 562 5.43 14.41 16.27
CA ARG A 562 4.43 13.92 15.31
C ARG A 562 3.05 13.81 15.95
N LYS A 563 2.96 13.31 17.18
CA LYS A 563 1.71 13.24 17.96
C LYS A 563 1.12 14.62 18.19
N MET A 564 1.93 15.59 18.61
CA MET A 564 1.48 16.98 18.81
C MET A 564 0.97 17.60 17.50
N GLN A 565 1.65 17.37 16.37
CA GLN A 565 1.17 17.83 15.06
C GLN A 565 -0.16 17.17 14.65
N LEU A 566 -0.30 15.86 14.89
CA LEU A 566 -1.53 15.14 14.58
C LEU A 566 -2.69 15.59 15.48
N GLU A 567 -2.45 15.85 16.77
CA GLU A 567 -3.45 16.41 17.69
C GLU A 567 -3.94 17.79 17.22
N LEU A 568 -3.04 18.65 16.74
CA LEU A 568 -3.41 19.93 16.13
C LEU A 568 -4.25 19.73 14.85
N CYS A 569 -3.85 18.81 13.96
CA CYS A 569 -4.66 18.50 12.77
C CYS A 569 -6.02 17.89 13.13
N ILE A 570 -6.11 17.09 14.19
CA ILE A 570 -7.39 16.54 14.67
C ILE A 570 -8.28 17.67 15.20
N GLN A 571 -7.73 18.62 15.96
CA GLN A 571 -8.50 19.79 16.39
C GLN A 571 -8.98 20.64 15.21
N ASP A 572 -8.12 20.92 14.23
CA ASP A 572 -8.50 21.66 13.02
C ASP A 572 -9.58 20.93 12.22
N THR A 573 -9.46 19.61 12.07
CA THR A 573 -10.48 18.80 11.37
C THR A 573 -11.78 18.71 12.15
N GLN A 574 -11.74 18.66 13.49
CA GLN A 574 -12.93 18.74 14.34
C GLN A 574 -13.64 20.09 14.20
N ILE A 575 -12.89 21.20 14.21
CA ILE A 575 -13.43 22.55 13.99
C ILE A 575 -14.05 22.65 12.59
N ASN A 576 -13.35 22.19 11.55
CA ASN A 576 -13.86 22.20 10.18
C ASN A 576 -15.08 21.30 10.01
N THR A 577 -15.11 20.13 10.65
CA THR A 577 -16.26 19.22 10.64
C THR A 577 -17.46 19.86 11.33
N ALA A 578 -17.25 20.53 12.46
CA ALA A 578 -18.31 21.28 13.14
C ALA A 578 -18.86 22.43 12.28
N LEU A 579 -17.98 23.16 11.57
CA LEU A 579 -18.39 24.21 10.62
C LEU A 579 -19.20 23.66 9.44
N ILE A 580 -18.87 22.47 8.93
CA ILE A 580 -19.62 21.81 7.83
C ILE A 580 -20.95 21.20 8.33
N LEU A 581 -21.00 20.71 9.57
CA LEU A 581 -22.21 20.13 10.16
C LEU A 581 -23.23 21.18 10.61
N LYS A 582 -22.79 22.37 11.01
CA LYS A 582 -23.67 23.44 11.50
C LYS A 582 -24.76 23.85 10.49
N PRO A 583 -24.48 24.09 9.19
CA PRO A 583 -25.53 24.32 8.20
C PRO A 583 -26.52 23.16 8.05
N LYS A 584 -26.07 21.90 8.22
CA LYS A 584 -26.93 20.72 8.14
C LYS A 584 -27.89 20.65 9.34
N GLU A 585 -27.43 21.01 10.53
CA GLU A 585 -28.28 21.10 11.73
C GLU A 585 -29.28 22.25 11.63
N GLU A 586 -28.84 23.41 11.14
CA GLU A 586 -29.71 24.56 10.86
C GLU A 586 -30.80 24.18 9.84
N LEU A 587 -30.43 23.53 8.73
CA LEU A 587 -31.39 23.07 7.71
C LEU A 587 -32.36 22.00 8.25
N LYS A 588 -31.90 21.14 9.17
CA LYS A 588 -32.76 20.14 9.84
C LYS A 588 -33.77 20.83 10.74
N GLN A 589 -33.37 21.86 11.47
CA GLN A 589 -34.26 22.66 12.30
C GLN A 589 -35.28 23.43 11.45
N GLU A 590 -34.84 24.05 10.35
CA GLU A 590 -35.73 24.70 9.39
C GLU A 590 -36.73 23.72 8.77
N LEU A 591 -36.32 22.49 8.46
CA LEU A 591 -37.21 21.44 7.96
C LEU A 591 -38.28 21.05 9.00
N VAL A 592 -37.90 20.93 10.27
CA VAL A 592 -38.83 20.65 11.37
C VAL A 592 -39.84 21.80 11.51
N ASP A 593 -39.37 23.04 11.44
CA ASP A 593 -40.22 24.23 11.51
C ASP A 593 -41.17 24.32 10.30
N LEU A 594 -40.68 24.04 9.10
CA LEU A 594 -41.48 24.02 7.88
C LEU A 594 -42.55 22.93 7.95
N ARG A 595 -42.20 21.73 8.42
CA ARG A 595 -43.15 20.62 8.61
C ARG A 595 -44.23 20.95 9.63
N ARG A 596 -43.86 21.60 10.73
CA ARG A 596 -44.80 22.09 11.74
C ARG A 596 -45.77 23.12 11.16
N ARG A 597 -45.26 24.14 10.46
CA ARG A 597 -46.11 25.14 9.77
C ARG A 597 -47.03 24.48 8.74
N HIS A 598 -46.54 23.49 7.98
CA HIS A 598 -47.38 22.75 7.04
C HIS A 598 -48.49 21.94 7.73
N MET A 599 -48.19 21.30 8.87
CA MET A 599 -49.22 20.63 9.66
C MET A 599 -50.26 21.60 10.24
N GLU A 600 -49.84 22.77 10.70
CA GLU A 600 -50.75 23.82 11.17
C GLU A 600 -51.68 24.30 10.04
N VAL A 601 -51.13 24.53 8.83
CA VAL A 601 -51.93 24.87 7.64
C VAL A 601 -52.89 23.74 7.27
N LEU A 602 -52.46 22.47 7.32
CA LEU A 602 -53.33 21.33 7.04
C LEU A 602 -54.46 21.20 8.06
N LYS A 603 -54.18 21.44 9.36
CA LYS A 603 -55.22 21.45 10.39
C LYS A 603 -56.23 22.58 10.13
N PHE A 604 -55.74 23.78 9.86
CA PHE A 604 -56.61 24.92 9.54
C PHE A 604 -57.47 24.68 8.29
N GLN A 605 -56.87 24.10 7.23
CA GLN A 605 -57.62 23.71 6.04
C GLN A 605 -58.64 22.60 6.32
N GLY A 606 -58.32 21.64 7.20
CA GLY A 606 -59.27 20.62 7.65
C GLY A 606 -60.43 21.20 8.45
N GLU A 607 -60.18 22.18 9.31
CA GLU A 607 -61.21 22.92 10.05
C GLU A 607 -62.11 23.72 9.10
N GLN A 608 -61.54 24.42 8.12
CA GLN A 608 -62.31 25.11 7.08
C GLN A 608 -63.16 24.13 6.27
N LEU A 609 -62.62 22.99 5.87
CA LEU A 609 -63.38 21.97 5.14
C LEU A 609 -64.55 21.47 5.98
N SER A 610 -64.33 21.14 7.25
CA SER A 610 -65.41 20.71 8.15
C SER A 610 -66.49 21.78 8.30
N GLU A 611 -66.11 23.06 8.37
CA GLU A 611 -67.07 24.16 8.43
C GLU A 611 -67.86 24.30 7.13
N THR A 612 -67.20 24.21 5.98
CA THR A 612 -67.90 24.21 4.68
C THR A 612 -68.83 23.01 4.52
N GLU A 613 -68.44 21.83 4.99
CA GLU A 613 -69.29 20.63 4.98
C GLU A 613 -70.53 20.81 5.86
N LYS A 614 -70.40 21.43 7.04
CA LYS A 614 -71.56 21.80 7.86
C LYS A 614 -72.49 22.76 7.14
N VAL A 615 -71.94 23.82 6.54
CA VAL A 615 -72.74 24.80 5.78
C VAL A 615 -73.44 24.15 4.59
N ILE A 616 -72.78 23.24 3.87
CA ILE A 616 -73.39 22.48 2.78
C ILE A 616 -74.53 21.60 3.30
N TYR A 617 -74.32 20.92 4.42
CA TYR A 617 -75.34 20.08 5.06
C TYR A 617 -76.56 20.91 5.51
N GLU A 618 -76.33 22.04 6.17
CA GLU A 618 -77.39 22.96 6.61
C GLU A 618 -78.16 23.54 5.42
N ASN A 619 -77.45 23.96 4.36
CA ASN A 619 -78.08 24.40 3.12
C ASN A 619 -78.88 23.29 2.45
N GLY A 620 -78.40 22.05 2.49
CA GLY A 620 -79.13 20.87 2.02
C GLY A 620 -80.45 20.66 2.78
N LEU A 621 -80.42 20.78 4.11
CA LEU A 621 -81.61 20.68 4.96
C LEU A 621 -82.61 21.82 4.66
N MET A 622 -82.12 23.05 4.51
CA MET A 622 -82.95 24.21 4.15
C MET A 622 -83.57 24.03 2.75
N LEU A 623 -82.82 23.51 1.78
CA LEU A 623 -83.33 23.21 0.44
C LEU A 623 -84.41 22.12 0.48
N GLU A 624 -84.22 21.07 1.28
CA GLU A 624 -85.28 20.08 1.51
C GLU A 624 -86.54 20.71 2.10
N GLN A 625 -86.40 21.60 3.07
CA GLN A 625 -87.53 22.30 3.68
C GLN A 625 -88.26 23.18 2.66
N VAL A 626 -87.51 23.94 1.86
CA VAL A 626 -88.08 24.75 0.76
C VAL A 626 -88.77 23.86 -0.27
N ASN A 627 -88.19 22.72 -0.64
CA ASN A 627 -88.82 21.79 -1.57
C ASN A 627 -90.12 21.18 -1.02
N ARG A 628 -90.15 20.82 0.27
CA ARG A 628 -91.39 20.36 0.92
C ARG A 628 -92.48 21.43 0.90
N GLU A 629 -92.11 22.67 1.18
CA GLU A 629 -93.04 23.80 1.14
C GLU A 629 -93.51 24.12 -0.29
N ASN A 630 -92.61 24.05 -1.27
CA ASN A 630 -92.96 24.25 -2.67
C ASN A 630 -93.92 23.15 -3.16
N CYS A 631 -93.69 21.89 -2.78
CA CYS A 631 -94.62 20.80 -3.03
C CYS A 631 -95.99 21.07 -2.39
N ARG A 632 -96.02 21.53 -1.13
CA ARG A 632 -97.27 21.91 -0.44
C ARG A 632 -98.01 23.02 -1.18
N LEU A 633 -97.29 24.07 -1.60
CA LEU A 633 -97.87 25.17 -2.38
C LEU A 633 -98.40 24.69 -3.73
N HIS A 634 -97.69 23.82 -4.44
CA HIS A 634 -98.18 23.21 -5.67
C HIS A 634 -99.49 22.43 -5.44
N VAL A 635 -99.59 21.64 -4.37
CA VAL A 635 -100.83 20.95 -4.01
C VAL A 635 -101.97 21.95 -3.74
N CYS A 636 -101.70 23.01 -2.95
CA CYS A 636 -102.70 24.05 -2.68
C CYS A 636 -103.14 24.77 -3.97
N ILE A 637 -102.21 25.06 -4.89
CA ILE A 637 -102.52 25.69 -6.17
C ILE A 637 -103.42 24.79 -7.02
N GLU A 638 -103.14 23.48 -7.09
CA GLU A 638 -103.99 22.55 -7.83
C GLU A 638 -105.39 22.42 -7.20
N GLN A 639 -105.49 22.38 -5.87
CA GLN A 639 -106.79 22.44 -5.17
C GLN A 639 -107.55 23.73 -5.45
N MET A 640 -106.87 24.89 -5.49
CA MET A 640 -107.50 26.16 -5.85
C MET A 640 -107.95 26.18 -7.32
N LYS A 641 -107.18 25.60 -8.25
CA LYS A 641 -107.58 25.47 -9.66
C LYS A 641 -108.81 24.60 -9.81
N GLU A 642 -108.87 23.47 -9.10
CA GLU A 642 -110.05 22.60 -9.07
C GLU A 642 -111.26 23.33 -8.48
N GLY A 643 -111.09 24.08 -7.39
CA GLY A 643 -112.14 24.93 -6.83
C GLY A 643 -112.65 25.99 -7.82
N ILE A 644 -111.75 26.65 -8.57
CA ILE A 644 -112.11 27.61 -9.63
C ILE A 644 -112.84 26.90 -10.78
N PHE A 645 -112.41 25.71 -11.16
CA PHE A 645 -113.06 24.91 -12.20
C PHE A 645 -114.49 24.54 -11.78
N ASN A 646 -114.68 24.04 -10.56
CA ASN A 646 -115.98 23.71 -10.00
C ASN A 646 -116.88 24.96 -9.91
N ALA A 647 -116.36 26.10 -9.45
CA ALA A 647 -117.11 27.35 -9.40
C ALA A 647 -117.51 27.87 -10.79
N LYS A 648 -116.67 27.67 -11.82
CA LYS A 648 -117.05 27.95 -13.21
C LYS A 648 -118.14 27.01 -13.69
N GLN A 649 -118.06 25.72 -13.39
CA GLN A 649 -119.09 24.74 -13.75
C GLN A 649 -120.43 25.07 -13.07
N ASP A 650 -120.41 25.46 -11.78
CA ASP A 650 -121.60 25.92 -11.06
C ASP A 650 -122.18 27.20 -11.66
N LYS A 651 -121.32 28.16 -12.03
CA LYS A 651 -121.76 29.37 -12.74
C LYS A 651 -122.42 29.01 -14.08
N ASP A 652 -121.79 28.15 -14.87
CA ASP A 652 -122.31 27.73 -16.18
C ASP A 652 -123.66 27.02 -16.02
N ARG A 653 -123.80 26.16 -15.00
CA ARG A 653 -125.09 25.55 -14.62
C ARG A 653 -126.13 26.60 -14.25
N HIS A 654 -125.78 27.57 -13.40
CA HIS A 654 -126.69 28.64 -13.02
C HIS A 654 -127.08 29.54 -14.20
N THR A 655 -126.17 29.80 -15.15
CA THR A 655 -126.51 30.52 -16.38
C THR A 655 -127.47 29.71 -17.26
N GLN A 656 -127.27 28.39 -17.39
CA GLN A 656 -128.20 27.53 -18.11
C GLN A 656 -129.58 27.47 -17.44
N GLU A 657 -129.63 27.35 -16.10
CA GLU A 657 -130.88 27.38 -15.33
C GLU A 657 -131.62 28.71 -15.48
N THR A 658 -130.89 29.83 -15.46
CA THR A 658 -131.49 31.17 -15.65
C THR A 658 -131.93 31.43 -17.09
N GLU A 659 -131.17 30.98 -18.09
CA GLU A 659 -131.59 30.99 -19.48
C GLU A 659 -132.86 30.15 -19.68
N TRP A 660 -132.88 28.91 -19.16
CA TRP A 660 -134.05 28.04 -19.19
C TRP A 660 -135.28 28.67 -18.51
N LEU A 661 -135.12 29.23 -17.31
CA LEU A 661 -136.19 29.97 -16.62
C LEU A 661 -136.65 31.19 -17.43
N SER A 662 -135.74 31.90 -18.09
CA SER A 662 -136.09 33.06 -18.93
C SER A 662 -136.86 32.65 -20.19
N GLU A 663 -136.49 31.53 -20.81
CA GLU A 663 -137.17 30.91 -21.94
C GLU A 663 -138.57 30.44 -21.54
N GLU A 664 -138.69 29.82 -20.37
CA GLU A 664 -139.97 29.35 -19.82
C GLU A 664 -140.88 30.52 -19.44
N VAL A 665 -140.36 31.55 -18.77
CA VAL A 665 -141.08 32.80 -18.51
C VAL A 665 -141.51 33.47 -19.81
N ARG A 666 -140.64 33.53 -20.83
CA ARG A 666 -140.99 34.07 -22.15
C ARG A 666 -142.08 33.24 -22.83
N SER A 667 -142.03 31.91 -22.73
CA SER A 667 -143.05 31.01 -23.27
C SER A 667 -144.39 31.16 -22.55
N LEU A 668 -144.37 31.31 -21.22
CA LEU A 668 -145.55 31.57 -20.41
C LEU A 668 -146.14 32.94 -20.77
N PHE A 669 -145.32 33.99 -20.84
CA PHE A 669 -145.76 35.31 -21.30
C PHE A 669 -146.35 35.26 -22.72
N GLN A 670 -145.72 34.54 -23.65
CA GLN A 670 -146.26 34.37 -25.00
C GLN A 670 -147.59 33.62 -24.97
N SER A 671 -147.71 32.54 -24.19
CA SER A 671 -148.96 31.79 -24.03
C SER A 671 -150.07 32.62 -23.39
N LEU A 672 -149.72 33.53 -22.48
CA LEU A 672 -150.66 34.42 -21.80
C LEU A 672 -151.08 35.57 -22.71
N VAL A 673 -150.17 36.09 -23.53
CA VAL A 673 -150.47 37.05 -24.60
C VAL A 673 -151.34 36.41 -25.68
N ASP A 674 -151.03 35.18 -26.10
CA ASP A 674 -151.82 34.44 -27.09
C ASP A 674 -153.21 34.08 -26.52
N ALA A 675 -153.28 33.68 -25.24
CA ALA A 675 -154.55 33.49 -24.53
C ALA A 675 -155.32 34.81 -24.40
N TRP A 676 -154.64 35.94 -24.17
CA TRP A 676 -155.27 37.25 -24.08
C TRP A 676 -155.74 37.77 -25.45
N VAL A 677 -154.98 37.53 -26.52
CA VAL A 677 -155.39 37.82 -27.90
C VAL A 677 -156.55 36.93 -28.30
N ASN A 678 -156.52 35.64 -27.95
CA ASN A 678 -157.65 34.74 -28.15
C ASN A 678 -158.85 35.16 -27.33
N ASP A 679 -158.70 35.60 -26.08
CA ASP A 679 -159.79 36.13 -25.26
C ASP A 679 -160.34 37.43 -25.84
N ILE A 680 -159.53 38.29 -26.44
CA ILE A 680 -160.00 39.49 -27.17
C ILE A 680 -160.78 39.09 -28.45
N VAL A 681 -160.33 38.06 -29.15
CA VAL A 681 -161.02 37.53 -30.33
C VAL A 681 -162.32 36.82 -29.94
N VAL A 682 -162.36 36.09 -28.82
CA VAL A 682 -163.53 35.37 -28.31
C VAL A 682 -164.52 36.33 -27.64
N THR A 683 -164.07 37.35 -26.91
CA THR A 683 -164.97 38.39 -26.36
C THR A 683 -165.57 39.31 -27.42
N LYS A 684 -165.04 39.34 -28.64
CA LYS A 684 -165.73 39.95 -29.80
C LYS A 684 -166.49 38.97 -30.69
N ALA A 685 -166.29 37.65 -30.55
CA ALA A 685 -166.92 36.62 -31.37
C ALA A 685 -167.85 35.65 -30.61
N SER A 686 -168.12 35.88 -29.32
CA SER A 686 -169.03 35.05 -28.55
C SER A 686 -169.78 35.89 -27.52
N ILE A 687 -171.06 36.08 -27.86
CA ILE A 687 -172.20 36.46 -27.02
C ILE A 687 -172.56 37.95 -27.03
N PHE A 688 -173.68 38.35 -27.65
CA PHE A 688 -174.84 37.58 -28.16
C PHE A 688 -175.51 36.58 -27.19
#